data_AF-A0A7Y1TEA2-F1
#
_entry.id   AF-A0A7Y1TEA2-F1
#
_cell.length_a   1.000
_cell.length_b   1.000
_cell.length_c   1.000
_cell.angle_alpha   90.00
_cell.angle_beta   90.00
_cell.angle_gamma   90.00
#
_symmetry.space_group_name_H-M   'P 1'
#
loop_
_entity.id
_entity.type
_entity.pdbx_description
1 polymer ?
#
loop_
_entity_poly.entity_id
_entity_poly.type
_entity_poly.pdbx_seq_one_letter_code
_entity_poly.pdbx_strand_id
1 'polypeptide(L)'
;MRRLKGLSLSIILLGHATFALAQPPIIQPGLPGDPSKELSADEAIEIADTSYSPADAQFMHDMIPHHHQALEMAALVADRTNRPELIDVAGRINASQGDEIEFMQQWLRERGERVPDPTAHDAMHTHHTMAGMATPEQMAELAAAEGTDFDRLFLTLMITHHDGAVKMVEELLEQPGSAYDPVLLDFTSDITNDQTAEIERMNALLVSLSTDPRAGLSAGLDDAGQVLKNLELVASLSKPPGFVDPRNPTEGPPKHLKADDDAEDPEEEDVNEDQRSPLLSFSNTDMAFAGDVLVAGSYHGFNVYRLGDDGIPDLLSSVVCPGGQGDVSIVGNLLIMSVEQTRGRRDCGLEGVTEDVSTDRFRGLRIFDISDLTRPVQVGAVQTCRGSHTHSVVEGPNNDGKIIVYNSGTSVVRDEEEMAGCIDESPGDERTALFRIDVIEIPVDEPAAARIVDSPAVFADPETGVLSGLWRGGDHGDETQETSQTDQCHDITVFPERKIAGGACSGNGILFDISDPLKPQRIDEVVDTGFAYWHSATFNNDGTKVIFTDEWGGGTRARCRAYDPLTWGADAIYDIVDGQLEFRSYFKMPAPQVEQENCVAHNGSIVPVPGRDIFVQAWYQGGISVIDFTDSARPVEIAYFDRGPIDA
;
A
#
# COMPACT_ATOMS: atom_id res chain seq x y z
N MET A 1 11.39 -108.39 2.51
CA MET A 1 10.81 -109.21 3.61
C MET A 1 10.24 -108.28 4.67
N ARG A 2 8.94 -108.40 4.97
CA ARG A 2 8.25 -107.73 6.11
C ARG A 2 8.85 -108.18 7.44
N ARG A 3 9.09 -107.26 8.37
CA ARG A 3 9.01 -107.36 9.85
C ARG A 3 9.15 -105.93 10.43
N LEU A 4 8.58 -105.51 11.56
CA LEU A 4 7.45 -105.89 12.39
C LEU A 4 7.31 -104.74 13.45
N LYS A 5 6.07 -104.33 13.76
CA LYS A 5 5.52 -103.81 15.04
C LYS A 5 6.36 -102.88 15.96
N GLY A 6 5.87 -101.63 16.11
CA GLY A 6 5.09 -101.19 17.28
C GLY A 6 5.82 -100.60 18.50
N LEU A 7 5.48 -99.35 18.88
CA LEU A 7 5.04 -98.95 20.23
C LEU A 7 4.60 -97.47 20.21
N SER A 8 3.37 -97.18 20.65
CA SER A 8 2.90 -95.82 20.96
C SER A 8 3.05 -95.56 22.45
N LEU A 9 3.67 -94.44 22.81
CA LEU A 9 3.56 -93.82 24.13
C LEU A 9 3.52 -92.31 23.94
N SER A 10 2.36 -91.72 24.24
CA SER A 10 2.11 -90.28 24.14
C SER A 10 2.78 -89.55 25.32
N ILE A 11 3.64 -88.58 24.99
CA ILE A 11 4.16 -87.56 25.92
C ILE A 11 3.67 -86.21 25.38
N ILE A 12 2.88 -85.50 26.18
CA ILE A 12 2.43 -84.14 25.92
C ILE A 12 3.58 -83.19 26.31
N LEU A 13 4.22 -82.56 25.32
CA LEU A 13 5.11 -81.42 25.53
C LEU A 13 4.35 -80.14 25.16
N LEU A 14 4.15 -79.24 26.13
CA LEU A 14 3.74 -77.85 25.87
C LEU A 14 4.91 -77.11 25.21
N GLY A 15 4.82 -76.85 23.91
CA GLY A 15 5.67 -75.88 23.22
C GLY A 15 5.08 -74.48 23.36
N HIS A 16 5.74 -73.60 24.11
CA HIS A 16 5.48 -72.16 24.07
C HIS A 16 5.97 -71.63 22.72
N ALA A 17 5.05 -71.36 21.80
CA ALA A 17 5.34 -70.57 20.61
C ALA A 17 5.43 -69.11 21.03
N THR A 18 6.65 -68.58 21.15
CA THR A 18 6.91 -67.14 21.07
C THR A 18 6.51 -66.69 19.67
N PHE A 19 5.32 -66.12 19.52
CA PHE A 19 5.00 -65.29 18.37
C PHE A 19 5.88 -64.05 18.47
N ALA A 20 6.95 -64.00 17.67
CA ALA A 20 7.53 -62.72 17.30
C ALA A 20 6.45 -61.99 16.51
N LEU A 21 5.86 -60.93 17.07
CA LEU A 21 5.03 -60.01 16.30
C LEU A 21 5.95 -59.43 15.22
N ALA A 22 5.75 -59.85 13.97
CA ALA A 22 6.40 -59.20 12.83
C ALA A 22 6.00 -57.72 12.86
N GLN A 23 6.98 -56.82 12.80
CA GLN A 23 6.68 -55.40 12.69
C GLN A 23 5.83 -55.17 11.42
N PRO A 24 4.78 -54.34 11.49
CA PRO A 24 3.98 -54.03 10.32
C PRO A 24 4.87 -53.38 9.24
N PRO A 25 4.65 -53.68 7.95
CA PRO A 25 5.44 -53.10 6.87
C PRO A 25 5.18 -51.59 6.76
N ILE A 26 6.24 -50.81 6.58
CA ILE A 26 6.14 -49.37 6.31
C ILE A 26 6.02 -49.21 4.80
N ILE A 27 4.97 -48.54 4.33
CA ILE A 27 4.63 -48.48 2.91
C ILE A 27 4.61 -47.02 2.46
N GLN A 28 5.38 -46.69 1.41
CA GLN A 28 5.31 -45.43 0.68
C GLN A 28 4.41 -45.60 -0.55
N PRO A 29 3.26 -44.91 -0.63
CA PRO A 29 2.42 -44.93 -1.83
C PRO A 29 3.17 -44.35 -3.05
N GLY A 30 2.93 -44.92 -4.23
CA GLY A 30 3.32 -44.30 -5.50
C GLY A 30 2.30 -43.27 -5.97
N LEU A 31 2.49 -42.73 -7.18
CA LEU A 31 1.49 -41.88 -7.84
C LEU A 31 0.15 -42.62 -7.99
N PRO A 32 -0.98 -41.91 -8.15
CA PRO A 32 -2.27 -42.55 -8.39
C PRO A 32 -2.22 -43.53 -9.57
N GLY A 33 -2.32 -44.84 -9.28
CA GLY A 33 -2.23 -45.92 -10.27
C GLY A 33 -0.93 -46.72 -10.26
N ASP A 34 0.11 -46.24 -9.57
CA ASP A 34 1.39 -46.93 -9.41
C ASP A 34 1.44 -47.82 -8.14
N PRO A 35 2.22 -48.91 -8.15
CA PRO A 35 2.35 -49.80 -7.00
C PRO A 35 3.10 -49.12 -5.85
N SER A 36 2.66 -49.36 -4.60
CA SER A 36 3.33 -48.88 -3.41
C SER A 36 4.68 -49.57 -3.19
N LYS A 37 5.66 -48.83 -2.63
CA LYS A 37 6.98 -49.33 -2.24
C LYS A 37 6.98 -49.65 -0.74
N GLU A 38 7.55 -50.80 -0.36
CA GLU A 38 7.84 -51.11 1.05
C GLU A 38 9.18 -50.50 1.44
N LEU A 39 9.21 -49.77 2.55
CA LEU A 39 10.37 -49.09 3.12
C LEU A 39 10.86 -49.84 4.36
N SER A 40 12.17 -49.85 4.56
CA SER A 40 12.75 -50.14 5.87
C SER A 40 12.45 -49.02 6.87
N ALA A 41 12.57 -49.31 8.17
CA ALA A 41 12.45 -48.27 9.21
C ALA A 41 13.49 -47.17 9.03
N ASP A 42 14.71 -47.51 8.63
CA ASP A 42 15.77 -46.54 8.36
C ASP A 42 15.44 -45.67 7.13
N GLU A 43 14.94 -46.25 6.03
CA GLU A 43 14.48 -45.47 4.86
C GLU A 43 13.28 -44.56 5.19
N ALA A 44 12.37 -45.01 6.04
CA ALA A 44 11.22 -44.21 6.48
C ALA A 44 11.63 -43.05 7.40
N ILE A 45 12.65 -43.26 8.23
CA ILE A 45 13.28 -42.21 9.04
C ILE A 45 14.04 -41.24 8.13
N GLU A 46 14.81 -41.70 7.14
CA GLU A 46 15.50 -40.84 6.17
C GLU A 46 14.52 -39.95 5.37
N ILE A 47 13.34 -40.46 5.02
CA ILE A 47 12.30 -39.68 4.33
C ILE A 47 11.64 -38.66 5.26
N ALA A 48 11.59 -38.92 6.56
CA ALA A 48 11.15 -37.94 7.56
C ALA A 48 12.27 -36.93 7.91
N ASP A 49 13.54 -37.32 7.78
CA ASP A 49 14.74 -36.50 8.01
C ASP A 49 15.06 -35.53 6.85
N THR A 50 14.38 -35.64 5.69
CA THR A 50 14.28 -34.55 4.68
C THR A 50 13.45 -33.38 5.25
N SER A 51 13.98 -32.80 6.32
CA SER A 51 13.44 -31.71 7.13
C SER A 51 13.60 -30.32 6.49
N TYR A 52 14.23 -30.25 5.31
CA TYR A 52 14.45 -29.02 4.56
C TYR A 52 14.16 -29.21 3.07
N SER A 53 13.71 -28.13 2.43
CA SER A 53 13.43 -28.06 1.01
C SER A 53 14.69 -27.65 0.21
N PRO A 54 14.76 -27.94 -1.10
CA PRO A 54 15.80 -27.38 -1.96
C PRO A 54 15.87 -25.85 -1.93
N ALA A 55 14.74 -25.18 -1.68
CA ALA A 55 14.67 -23.73 -1.52
C ALA A 55 15.41 -23.26 -0.27
N ASP A 56 15.30 -23.99 0.84
CA ASP A 56 16.01 -23.70 2.09
C ASP A 56 17.53 -23.75 1.89
N ALA A 57 18.01 -24.80 1.21
CA ALA A 57 19.44 -24.90 0.91
C ALA A 57 19.91 -23.80 -0.03
N GLN A 58 19.13 -23.45 -1.06
CA GLN A 58 19.45 -22.36 -1.98
C GLN A 58 19.49 -21.01 -1.25
N PHE A 59 18.55 -20.74 -0.34
CA PHE A 59 18.55 -19.54 0.50
C PHE A 59 19.83 -19.44 1.33
N MET A 60 20.22 -20.51 2.02
CA MET A 60 21.49 -20.52 2.79
C MET A 60 22.71 -20.32 1.88
N HIS A 61 22.69 -20.86 0.66
CA HIS A 61 23.75 -20.69 -0.32
C HIS A 61 23.92 -19.23 -0.76
N ASP A 62 22.81 -18.53 -0.97
CA ASP A 62 22.79 -17.17 -1.49
C ASP A 62 22.99 -16.12 -0.38
N MET A 63 22.48 -16.38 0.82
CA MET A 63 22.58 -15.46 1.95
C MET A 63 24.00 -15.39 2.53
N ILE A 64 24.83 -16.44 2.40
CA ILE A 64 26.25 -16.41 2.82
C ILE A 64 27.07 -15.32 2.09
N PRO A 65 27.16 -15.29 0.75
CA PRO A 65 27.88 -14.23 0.04
C PRO A 65 27.20 -12.86 0.20
N HIS A 66 25.88 -12.80 0.39
CA HIS A 66 25.15 -11.57 0.72
C HIS A 66 25.67 -10.98 2.04
N HIS A 67 25.62 -11.75 3.13
CA HIS A 67 26.13 -11.32 4.43
C HIS A 67 27.62 -10.96 4.41
N HIS A 68 28.43 -11.67 3.61
CA HIS A 68 29.85 -11.35 3.49
C HIS A 68 30.09 -9.95 2.90
N GLN A 69 29.28 -9.49 1.95
CA GLN A 69 29.42 -8.13 1.40
C GLN A 69 29.12 -7.06 2.45
N ALA A 70 28.17 -7.30 3.36
CA ALA A 70 27.92 -6.42 4.51
C ALA A 70 29.17 -6.28 5.40
N LEU A 71 29.89 -7.39 5.65
CA LEU A 71 31.16 -7.35 6.40
C LEU A 71 32.24 -6.55 5.67
N GLU A 72 32.33 -6.66 4.34
CA GLU A 72 33.27 -5.88 3.52
C GLU A 72 32.99 -4.38 3.59
N MET A 73 31.72 -3.97 3.50
CA MET A 73 31.32 -2.57 3.68
C MET A 73 31.63 -2.08 5.09
N ALA A 74 31.27 -2.87 6.12
CA ALA A 74 31.45 -2.51 7.53
C ALA A 74 32.94 -2.37 7.91
N ALA A 75 33.83 -3.13 7.28
CA ALA A 75 35.27 -3.06 7.51
C ALA A 75 35.88 -1.70 7.12
N LEU A 76 35.26 -0.93 6.23
CA LEU A 76 35.73 0.39 5.81
C LEU A 76 35.47 1.48 6.85
N VAL A 77 34.45 1.31 7.71
CA VAL A 77 33.89 2.40 8.53
C VAL A 77 34.92 3.03 9.46
N ALA A 78 35.73 2.21 10.15
CA ALA A 78 36.70 2.68 11.15
C ALA A 78 37.78 3.60 10.57
N ASP A 79 38.11 3.46 9.27
CA ASP A 79 39.13 4.25 8.59
C ASP A 79 38.55 5.47 7.85
N ARG A 80 37.24 5.52 7.62
CA ARG A 80 36.58 6.51 6.76
C ARG A 80 35.75 7.55 7.50
N THR A 81 35.32 7.25 8.72
CA THR A 81 34.51 8.16 9.54
C THR A 81 34.98 8.21 10.99
N ASN A 82 34.61 9.28 11.68
CA ASN A 82 34.79 9.43 13.13
C ASN A 82 33.46 9.57 13.88
N ARG A 83 32.34 9.30 13.19
CA ARG A 83 30.98 9.39 13.76
C ARG A 83 30.72 8.18 14.67
N PRO A 84 30.58 8.37 16.00
CA PRO A 84 30.43 7.26 16.93
C PRO A 84 29.23 6.37 16.63
N GLU A 85 28.12 6.97 16.23
CA GLU A 85 26.88 6.23 15.94
C GLU A 85 27.04 5.27 14.75
N LEU A 86 27.82 5.68 13.73
CA LEU A 86 28.06 4.84 12.55
C LEU A 86 29.06 3.70 12.86
N ILE A 87 30.06 3.98 13.69
CA ILE A 87 31.01 2.97 14.18
C ILE A 87 30.27 1.90 14.99
N ASP A 88 29.32 2.31 15.84
CA ASP A 88 28.51 1.38 16.62
C ASP A 88 27.60 0.51 15.74
N VAL A 89 26.99 1.08 14.70
CA VAL A 89 26.20 0.33 13.70
C VAL A 89 27.07 -0.71 12.99
N ALA A 90 28.23 -0.30 12.46
CA ALA A 90 29.14 -1.22 11.79
C ALA A 90 29.67 -2.32 12.72
N GLY A 91 29.86 -2.02 14.01
CA GLY A 91 30.24 -2.99 15.02
C GLY A 91 29.17 -4.05 15.27
N ARG A 92 27.88 -3.68 15.22
CA ARG A 92 26.76 -4.62 15.36
C ARG A 92 26.63 -5.53 14.14
N ILE A 93 26.62 -4.94 12.94
CA ILE A 93 26.57 -5.67 11.66
C ILE A 93 27.70 -6.71 11.60
N ASN A 94 28.93 -6.32 11.97
CA ASN A 94 30.06 -7.25 11.98
C ASN A 94 29.88 -8.44 12.93
N ALA A 95 29.18 -8.24 14.06
CA ALA A 95 28.95 -9.29 15.04
C ALA A 95 27.80 -10.21 14.62
N SER A 96 26.63 -9.65 14.27
CA SER A 96 25.46 -10.44 13.86
C SER A 96 25.74 -11.24 12.58
N GLN A 97 26.13 -10.56 11.50
CA GLN A 97 26.30 -11.18 10.19
C GLN A 97 27.45 -12.20 10.16
N GLY A 98 28.46 -12.00 11.02
CA GLY A 98 29.52 -13.00 11.22
C GLY A 98 29.00 -14.29 11.83
N ASP A 99 28.19 -14.19 12.90
CA ASP A 99 27.59 -15.35 13.58
C ASP A 99 26.56 -16.06 12.67
N GLU A 100 25.78 -15.30 11.89
CA GLU A 100 24.80 -15.82 10.92
C GLU A 100 25.48 -16.60 9.78
N ILE A 101 26.62 -16.12 9.26
CA ILE A 101 27.42 -16.88 8.28
C ILE A 101 27.90 -18.21 8.87
N GLU A 102 28.38 -18.22 10.12
CA GLU A 102 28.81 -19.47 10.77
C GLU A 102 27.66 -20.46 10.91
N PHE A 103 26.48 -19.97 11.31
CA PHE A 103 25.25 -20.76 11.38
C PHE A 103 24.88 -21.37 10.02
N MET A 104 24.77 -20.57 8.97
CA MET A 104 24.40 -21.05 7.62
C MET A 104 25.38 -22.09 7.10
N GLN A 105 26.68 -21.85 7.28
CA GLN A 105 27.71 -22.81 6.89
C GLN A 105 27.61 -24.12 7.68
N GLN A 106 27.32 -24.07 8.98
CA GLN A 106 27.12 -25.26 9.79
C GLN A 106 25.87 -26.02 9.34
N TRP A 107 24.76 -25.31 9.13
CA TRP A 107 23.48 -25.86 8.68
C TRP A 107 23.64 -26.66 7.37
N LEU A 108 24.39 -26.10 6.40
CA LEU A 108 24.71 -26.77 5.12
C LEU A 108 25.63 -28.00 5.32
N ARG A 109 26.67 -27.91 6.16
CA ARG A 109 27.60 -29.03 6.41
C ARG A 109 26.91 -30.22 7.04
N GLU A 110 26.02 -29.98 8.00
CA GLU A 110 25.30 -31.03 8.73
C GLU A 110 24.36 -31.82 7.80
N ARG A 111 23.86 -31.17 6.74
CA ARG A 111 22.97 -31.74 5.73
C ARG A 111 23.72 -32.28 4.51
N GLY A 112 25.05 -32.23 4.50
CA GLY A 112 25.88 -32.71 3.39
C GLY A 112 25.79 -31.84 2.13
N GLU A 113 25.24 -30.64 2.24
CA GLU A 113 25.18 -29.66 1.15
C GLU A 113 26.55 -29.04 0.89
N ARG A 114 26.71 -28.47 -0.31
CA ARG A 114 27.90 -27.67 -0.62
C ARG A 114 27.92 -26.45 0.31
N VAL A 115 29.10 -25.98 0.69
CA VAL A 115 29.24 -24.69 1.39
C VAL A 115 29.93 -23.71 0.44
N PRO A 116 29.31 -22.57 0.10
CA PRO A 116 29.97 -21.52 -0.68
C PRO A 116 31.20 -21.00 0.04
N ASP A 117 32.26 -20.71 -0.73
CA ASP A 117 33.37 -19.88 -0.24
C ASP A 117 32.98 -18.41 -0.50
N PRO A 118 32.71 -17.62 0.54
CA PRO A 118 32.26 -16.23 0.36
C PRO A 118 33.34 -15.33 -0.27
N THR A 119 34.61 -15.77 -0.31
CA THR A 119 35.73 -15.01 -0.88
C THR A 119 36.06 -15.36 -2.33
N ALA A 120 35.40 -16.38 -2.91
CA ALA A 120 35.70 -16.84 -4.25
C ALA A 120 35.00 -15.97 -5.32
N HIS A 121 35.77 -15.43 -6.27
CA HIS A 121 35.25 -14.59 -7.37
C HIS A 121 34.12 -15.22 -8.21
N ASP A 122 34.02 -16.55 -8.27
CA ASP A 122 32.92 -17.24 -8.96
C ASP A 122 31.59 -17.18 -8.19
N ALA A 123 31.61 -16.99 -6.86
CA ALA A 123 30.40 -16.87 -6.03
C ALA A 123 29.64 -15.55 -6.26
N MET A 124 30.31 -14.52 -6.82
CA MET A 124 29.70 -13.23 -7.15
C MET A 124 29.12 -13.16 -8.58
N HIS A 125 29.32 -14.20 -9.41
CA HIS A 125 28.98 -14.17 -10.84
C HIS A 125 28.04 -15.29 -11.31
N THR A 126 27.72 -16.27 -10.45
CA THR A 126 26.83 -17.36 -10.82
C THR A 126 25.44 -17.15 -10.23
N HIS A 127 24.51 -16.74 -11.11
CA HIS A 127 23.05 -16.66 -10.95
C HIS A 127 22.49 -15.42 -10.25
N HIS A 128 21.99 -14.48 -11.07
CA HIS A 128 21.18 -13.30 -10.72
C HIS A 128 21.86 -12.31 -9.75
N THR A 129 21.72 -11.00 -10.00
CA THR A 129 22.04 -9.98 -9.00
C THR A 129 21.11 -10.20 -7.81
N MET A 130 21.63 -10.77 -6.70
CA MET A 130 20.85 -10.97 -5.48
C MET A 130 20.32 -9.62 -4.97
N ALA A 131 19.10 -9.61 -4.45
CA ALA A 131 18.42 -8.39 -4.04
C ALA A 131 19.27 -7.58 -3.05
N GLY A 132 19.40 -6.28 -3.29
CA GLY A 132 20.07 -5.34 -2.38
C GLY A 132 21.61 -5.29 -2.45
N MET A 133 22.28 -6.20 -3.16
CA MET A 133 23.74 -6.22 -3.25
C MET A 133 24.31 -4.96 -3.92
N ALA A 134 25.35 -4.37 -3.32
CA ALA A 134 26.12 -3.29 -3.91
C ALA A 134 26.93 -3.81 -5.12
N THR A 135 26.86 -3.07 -6.22
CA THR A 135 27.66 -3.32 -7.43
C THR A 135 29.15 -3.12 -7.16
N PRO A 136 30.05 -3.73 -7.97
CA PRO A 136 31.48 -3.48 -7.88
C PRO A 136 31.84 -1.99 -7.99
N GLU A 137 31.11 -1.24 -8.81
CA GLU A 137 31.26 0.21 -8.96
C GLU A 137 30.89 0.97 -7.68
N GLN A 138 29.76 0.63 -7.05
CA GLN A 138 29.34 1.20 -5.76
C GLN A 138 30.33 0.86 -4.64
N MET A 139 30.85 -0.37 -4.60
CA MET A 139 31.88 -0.77 -3.63
C MET A 139 33.18 0.02 -3.81
N ALA A 140 33.58 0.27 -5.07
CA ALA A 140 34.75 1.09 -5.37
C ALA A 140 34.54 2.57 -4.99
N GLU A 141 33.33 3.11 -5.21
CA GLU A 141 32.94 4.46 -4.81
C GLU A 141 32.95 4.60 -3.28
N LEU A 142 32.33 3.65 -2.57
CA LEU A 142 32.33 3.58 -1.10
C LEU A 142 33.75 3.54 -0.55
N ALA A 143 34.63 2.71 -1.12
CA ALA A 143 36.02 2.62 -0.70
C ALA A 143 36.83 3.91 -0.93
N ALA A 144 36.39 4.77 -1.85
CA ALA A 144 37.04 6.04 -2.18
C ALA A 144 36.46 7.24 -1.42
N ALA A 145 35.25 7.14 -0.89
CA ALA A 145 34.58 8.19 -0.13
C ALA A 145 35.17 8.36 1.28
N GLU A 146 35.07 9.56 1.86
CA GLU A 146 35.50 9.86 3.24
C GLU A 146 34.52 10.82 3.93
N GLY A 147 34.48 10.80 5.27
CA GLY A 147 33.66 11.73 6.06
C GLY A 147 32.16 11.60 5.78
N THR A 148 31.44 12.72 5.71
CA THR A 148 29.99 12.73 5.52
C THR A 148 29.54 12.10 4.19
N ASP A 149 30.35 12.18 3.14
CA ASP A 149 30.04 11.55 1.86
C ASP A 149 30.13 10.02 1.98
N PHE A 150 31.11 9.52 2.73
CA PHE A 150 31.19 8.10 3.10
C PHE A 150 30.01 7.67 3.98
N ASP A 151 29.69 8.45 5.02
CA ASP A 151 28.59 8.12 5.94
C ASP A 151 27.28 7.97 5.17
N ARG A 152 26.99 8.89 4.25
CA ARG A 152 25.79 8.84 3.39
C ARG A 152 25.79 7.60 2.51
N LEU A 153 26.88 7.35 1.79
CA LEU A 153 26.96 6.24 0.85
C LEU A 153 26.90 4.87 1.56
N PHE A 154 27.60 4.73 2.69
CA PHE A 154 27.55 3.51 3.52
C PHE A 154 26.11 3.24 3.99
N LEU A 155 25.44 4.23 4.56
CA LEU A 155 24.07 4.08 5.07
C LEU A 155 23.10 3.73 3.93
N THR A 156 23.16 4.43 2.80
CA THR A 156 22.33 4.12 1.63
C THR A 156 22.53 2.69 1.15
N LEU A 157 23.78 2.27 0.94
CA LEU A 157 24.07 0.92 0.45
C LEU A 157 23.70 -0.17 1.46
N MET A 158 24.01 0.03 2.74
CA MET A 158 23.72 -0.96 3.78
C MET A 158 22.21 -1.10 4.05
N ILE A 159 21.45 0.00 3.98
CA ILE A 159 19.99 -0.07 4.06
C ILE A 159 19.43 -0.87 2.88
N THR A 160 19.83 -0.55 1.65
CA THR A 160 19.40 -1.29 0.45
C THR A 160 19.80 -2.76 0.52
N HIS A 161 20.99 -3.07 1.06
CA HIS A 161 21.46 -4.42 1.28
C HIS A 161 20.58 -5.19 2.26
N HIS A 162 20.28 -4.60 3.42
CA HIS A 162 19.40 -5.21 4.42
C HIS A 162 17.97 -5.41 3.92
N ASP A 163 17.42 -4.44 3.19
CA ASP A 163 16.09 -4.55 2.55
C ASP A 163 16.05 -5.73 1.57
N GLY A 164 17.14 -5.93 0.82
CA GLY A 164 17.32 -7.11 -0.03
C GLY A 164 17.33 -8.44 0.73
N ALA A 165 17.94 -8.50 1.91
CA ALA A 165 17.93 -9.71 2.75
C ALA A 165 16.52 -10.05 3.25
N VAL A 166 15.74 -9.04 3.66
CA VAL A 166 14.33 -9.22 4.07
C VAL A 166 13.50 -9.74 2.91
N LYS A 167 13.67 -9.17 1.71
CA LYS A 167 12.98 -9.65 0.50
C LYS A 167 13.31 -11.12 0.17
N MET A 168 14.57 -11.53 0.31
CA MET A 168 14.96 -12.93 0.11
C MET A 168 14.29 -13.88 1.12
N VAL A 169 14.05 -13.42 2.36
CA VAL A 169 13.28 -14.18 3.35
C VAL A 169 11.81 -14.28 2.96
N GLU A 170 11.19 -13.18 2.52
CA GLU A 170 9.81 -13.18 2.04
C GLU A 170 9.63 -14.16 0.86
N GLU A 171 10.52 -14.09 -0.14
CA GLU A 171 10.53 -14.99 -1.29
C GLU A 171 10.73 -16.47 -0.89
N LEU A 172 11.49 -16.74 0.17
CA LEU A 172 11.61 -18.10 0.72
C LEU A 172 10.27 -18.54 1.31
N LEU A 173 9.65 -17.73 2.16
CA LEU A 173 8.42 -18.08 2.89
C LEU A 173 7.19 -18.24 2.00
N GLU A 174 7.17 -17.62 0.82
CA GLU A 174 6.12 -17.83 -0.18
C GLU A 174 6.20 -19.21 -0.86
N GLN A 175 7.35 -19.90 -0.80
CA GLN A 175 7.51 -21.20 -1.45
C GLN A 175 6.84 -22.32 -0.66
N PRO A 176 5.95 -23.11 -1.29
CA PRO A 176 5.32 -24.23 -0.60
C PRO A 176 6.36 -25.26 -0.14
N GLY A 177 6.44 -25.52 1.16
CA GLY A 177 7.35 -26.53 1.71
C GLY A 177 8.68 -25.98 2.24
N SER A 178 8.95 -24.67 2.14
CA SER A 178 10.15 -24.04 2.70
C SER A 178 9.99 -23.69 4.18
N ALA A 179 11.12 -23.45 4.86
CA ALA A 179 11.20 -22.99 6.25
C ALA A 179 10.36 -23.82 7.25
N TYR A 180 10.14 -25.11 6.98
CA TYR A 180 9.44 -26.02 7.91
C TYR A 180 10.30 -26.45 9.09
N ASP A 181 11.62 -26.46 8.94
CA ASP A 181 12.56 -26.68 10.03
C ASP A 181 12.43 -25.52 11.04
N PRO A 182 12.01 -25.77 12.30
CA PRO A 182 11.85 -24.71 13.29
C PRO A 182 13.11 -23.87 13.47
N VAL A 183 14.29 -24.47 13.33
CA VAL A 183 15.58 -23.76 13.48
C VAL A 183 15.80 -22.80 12.31
N LEU A 184 15.36 -23.15 11.10
CA LEU A 184 15.42 -22.25 9.95
C LEU A 184 14.36 -21.16 10.04
N LEU A 185 13.14 -21.47 10.49
CA LEU A 185 12.08 -20.49 10.67
C LEU A 185 12.43 -19.45 11.75
N ASP A 186 13.04 -19.88 12.85
CA ASP A 186 13.57 -18.97 13.87
C ASP A 186 14.66 -18.09 13.27
N PHE A 187 15.60 -18.66 12.50
CA PHE A 187 16.65 -17.91 11.82
C PHE A 187 16.12 -16.87 10.82
N THR A 188 15.11 -17.21 10.01
CA THR A 188 14.52 -16.25 9.06
C THR A 188 13.76 -15.13 9.78
N SER A 189 13.13 -15.45 10.90
CA SER A 189 12.50 -14.46 11.78
C SER A 189 13.54 -13.53 12.41
N ASP A 190 14.68 -14.07 12.86
CA ASP A 190 15.78 -13.30 13.42
C ASP A 190 16.37 -12.33 12.38
N ILE A 191 16.66 -12.81 11.16
CA ILE A 191 17.10 -11.95 10.04
C ILE A 191 16.08 -10.83 9.83
N THR A 192 14.79 -11.16 9.73
CA THR A 192 13.75 -10.15 9.44
C THR A 192 13.70 -9.08 10.53
N ASN A 193 13.71 -9.49 11.80
CA ASN A 193 13.61 -8.59 12.95
C ASN A 193 14.86 -7.72 13.12
N ASP A 194 16.04 -8.33 13.07
CA ASP A 194 17.30 -7.62 13.28
C ASP A 194 17.60 -6.67 12.12
N GLN A 195 17.44 -7.12 10.88
CA GLN A 195 17.70 -6.30 9.70
C GLN A 195 16.71 -5.12 9.61
N THR A 196 15.42 -5.33 9.93
CA THR A 196 14.43 -4.24 9.99
C THR A 196 14.80 -3.21 11.06
N ALA A 197 15.19 -3.66 12.25
CA ALA A 197 15.61 -2.77 13.33
C ALA A 197 16.92 -2.01 12.99
N GLU A 198 17.81 -2.60 12.20
CA GLU A 198 19.02 -1.94 11.70
C GLU A 198 18.71 -0.92 10.60
N ILE A 199 17.79 -1.22 9.68
CA ILE A 199 17.28 -0.27 8.68
C ILE A 199 16.73 0.98 9.36
N GLU A 200 15.85 0.84 10.35
CA GLU A 200 15.27 1.97 11.09
C GLU A 200 16.36 2.89 11.69
N ARG A 201 17.36 2.29 12.34
CA ARG A 201 18.47 3.03 12.95
C ARG A 201 19.34 3.72 11.91
N MET A 202 19.65 3.03 10.83
CA MET A 202 20.46 3.56 9.74
C MET A 202 19.73 4.69 9.00
N ASN A 203 18.43 4.55 8.73
CA ASN A 203 17.63 5.60 8.12
C ASN A 203 17.57 6.84 9.03
N ALA A 204 17.36 6.67 10.34
CA ALA A 204 17.42 7.80 11.29
C ALA A 204 18.77 8.53 11.26
N LEU A 205 19.89 7.79 11.17
CA LEU A 205 21.21 8.38 10.98
C LEU A 205 21.35 9.08 9.63
N LEU A 206 20.80 8.51 8.56
CA LEU A 206 20.85 9.07 7.22
C LEU A 206 20.01 10.37 7.11
N VAL A 207 18.82 10.40 7.69
CA VAL A 207 17.98 11.59 7.85
C VAL A 207 18.74 12.68 8.61
N SER A 208 19.46 12.33 9.68
CA SER A 208 20.25 13.30 10.46
C SER A 208 21.42 13.93 9.69
N LEU A 209 21.82 13.36 8.53
CA LEU A 209 22.79 13.96 7.62
C LEU A 209 22.16 14.97 6.65
N SER A 210 20.83 15.11 6.64
CA SER A 210 20.14 16.08 5.80
C SER A 210 20.38 17.51 6.29
N THR A 211 20.38 18.45 5.35
CA THR A 211 20.43 19.89 5.65
C THR A 211 19.05 20.55 5.54
N ASP A 212 18.03 19.80 5.14
CA ASP A 212 16.65 20.28 5.12
C ASP A 212 16.17 20.47 6.57
N PRO A 213 15.64 21.66 6.94
CA PRO A 213 15.20 21.93 8.30
C PRO A 213 13.98 21.11 8.76
N ARG A 214 13.32 20.38 7.84
CA ARG A 214 12.26 19.41 8.15
C ARG A 214 12.80 18.10 8.70
N ALA A 215 14.07 17.78 8.46
CA ALA A 215 14.67 16.55 8.96
C ALA A 215 14.88 16.60 10.49
N GLY A 216 14.38 15.60 11.20
CA GLY A 216 14.58 15.45 12.65
C GLY A 216 13.67 16.33 13.52
N LEU A 217 12.49 16.72 13.02
CA LEU A 217 11.45 17.34 13.83
C LEU A 217 11.01 16.39 14.95
N SER A 218 10.76 16.92 16.15
CA SER A 218 10.33 16.10 17.28
C SER A 218 8.93 15.54 17.06
N ALA A 219 8.70 14.29 17.44
CA ALA A 219 7.39 13.67 17.39
C ALA A 219 6.39 14.33 18.37
N GLY A 220 5.10 14.19 18.08
CA GLY A 220 4.01 14.56 19.00
C GLY A 220 2.69 14.84 18.28
N LEU A 221 1.56 14.33 18.77
CA LEU A 221 0.25 14.53 18.13
C LEU A 221 -0.12 16.02 18.02
N ASP A 222 -0.07 16.73 19.15
CA ASP A 222 -0.48 18.14 19.29
C ASP A 222 0.71 19.10 19.40
N ASP A 223 1.91 18.60 19.72
CA ASP A 223 3.11 19.39 20.03
C ASP A 223 4.37 18.94 19.27
N ALA A 224 4.19 18.22 18.14
CA ALA A 224 5.29 17.93 17.22
C ALA A 224 6.07 19.20 16.86
N GLY A 225 7.37 19.01 16.62
CA GLY A 225 8.21 20.05 16.03
C GLY A 225 7.63 20.46 14.69
N GLN A 226 7.61 21.76 14.39
CA GLN A 226 7.03 22.29 13.16
C GLN A 226 8.03 23.23 12.49
N VAL A 227 8.00 23.26 11.16
CA VAL A 227 8.73 24.23 10.36
C VAL A 227 7.86 24.71 9.21
N LEU A 228 8.00 26.00 8.88
CA LEU A 228 7.29 26.61 7.78
C LEU A 228 8.21 27.54 7.00
N LYS A 229 7.95 27.65 5.70
CA LYS A 229 8.64 28.57 4.80
C LYS A 229 7.60 29.26 3.94
N ASN A 230 7.61 30.59 3.92
CA ASN A 230 6.70 31.43 3.14
C ASN A 230 5.19 31.17 3.38
N LEU A 231 4.85 30.53 4.50
CA LEU A 231 3.48 30.34 5.01
C LEU A 231 3.37 30.98 6.39
N GLU A 232 2.14 31.28 6.80
CA GLU A 232 1.80 31.72 8.15
C GLU A 232 0.78 30.76 8.74
N LEU A 233 1.07 30.19 9.90
CA LEU A 233 0.10 29.37 10.62
C LEU A 233 -0.94 30.29 11.26
N VAL A 234 -2.16 30.29 10.70
CA VAL A 234 -3.28 31.10 11.20
C VAL A 234 -3.94 30.43 12.41
N ALA A 235 -4.21 29.13 12.33
CA ALA A 235 -4.83 28.35 13.39
C ALA A 235 -4.43 26.86 13.31
N SER A 236 -4.40 26.20 14.47
CA SER A 236 -4.35 24.74 14.61
C SER A 236 -5.51 24.32 15.49
N LEU A 237 -6.41 23.49 14.97
CA LEU A 237 -7.65 23.09 15.63
C LEU A 237 -7.67 21.58 15.82
N SER A 238 -8.00 21.13 17.03
CA SER A 238 -8.28 19.72 17.28
C SER A 238 -9.61 19.32 16.61
N LYS A 239 -9.75 18.02 16.30
CA LYS A 239 -11.01 17.49 15.78
C LYS A 239 -12.17 17.78 16.74
N PRO A 240 -13.39 18.09 16.23
CA PRO A 240 -14.55 18.34 17.07
C PRO A 240 -14.91 17.16 17.98
N PRO A 241 -15.58 17.40 19.12
CA PRO A 241 -16.10 16.32 19.97
C PRO A 241 -16.98 15.34 19.17
N GLY A 242 -16.74 14.04 19.34
CA GLY A 242 -17.43 12.97 18.59
C GLY A 242 -16.75 12.54 17.30
N PHE A 243 -15.67 13.22 16.88
CA PHE A 243 -14.86 12.88 15.71
C PHE A 243 -13.45 12.39 16.10
N VAL A 244 -13.32 11.76 17.27
CA VAL A 244 -12.07 11.16 17.79
C VAL A 244 -12.43 9.91 18.60
N ASP A 245 -11.68 8.81 18.46
CA ASP A 245 -11.79 7.69 19.40
C ASP A 245 -11.00 8.02 20.68
N PRO A 246 -11.64 8.17 21.85
CA PRO A 246 -10.93 8.45 23.10
C PRO A 246 -9.97 7.33 23.53
N ARG A 247 -10.11 6.11 23.00
CA ARG A 247 -9.23 4.97 23.28
C ARG A 247 -8.07 4.87 22.30
N ASN A 248 -8.15 5.57 21.17
CA ASN A 248 -7.11 5.61 20.14
C ASN A 248 -7.00 7.02 19.54
N PRO A 249 -6.57 8.02 20.34
CA PRO A 249 -6.57 9.42 19.92
C PRO A 249 -5.57 9.72 18.79
N THR A 250 -4.56 8.87 18.60
CA THR A 250 -3.58 8.99 17.51
C THR A 250 -4.01 8.29 16.22
N GLU A 251 -5.16 7.60 16.21
CA GLU A 251 -5.66 6.82 15.06
C GLU A 251 -4.65 5.78 14.55
N GLY A 252 -3.73 5.34 15.42
CA GLY A 252 -2.76 4.30 15.08
C GLY A 252 -3.41 2.92 14.95
N PRO A 253 -2.69 1.92 14.41
CA PRO A 253 -3.16 0.55 14.41
C PRO A 253 -3.54 0.09 15.83
N PRO A 254 -4.65 -0.66 15.99
CA PRO A 254 -5.03 -1.17 17.29
C PRO A 254 -3.89 -2.03 17.82
N LYS A 255 -3.42 -1.72 19.04
CA LYS A 255 -2.46 -2.58 19.74
C LYS A 255 -3.14 -3.93 19.93
N HIS A 256 -2.56 -5.00 19.37
CA HIS A 256 -2.98 -6.36 19.70
C HIS A 256 -2.99 -6.48 21.22
N LEU A 257 -4.18 -6.65 21.80
CA LEU A 257 -4.31 -7.03 23.19
C LEU A 257 -3.62 -8.39 23.29
N LYS A 258 -2.49 -8.46 24.01
CA LYS A 258 -1.91 -9.75 24.39
C LYS A 258 -3.03 -10.56 25.00
N ALA A 259 -3.35 -11.71 24.40
CA ALA A 259 -4.21 -12.67 25.04
C ALA A 259 -3.55 -13.02 26.39
N ASP A 260 -4.31 -12.92 27.49
CA ASP A 260 -3.85 -13.37 28.78
C ASP A 260 -3.51 -14.88 28.67
N ASP A 261 -2.29 -15.25 29.08
CA ASP A 261 -1.68 -16.59 29.00
C ASP A 261 -2.40 -17.71 29.82
N ASP A 262 -3.68 -17.54 30.17
CA ASP A 262 -4.42 -18.44 31.06
C ASP A 262 -5.61 -19.16 30.40
N ALA A 263 -5.69 -19.22 29.06
CA ALA A 263 -6.69 -20.03 28.35
C ALA A 263 -6.02 -21.21 27.63
N GLU A 264 -6.17 -22.40 28.20
CA GLU A 264 -5.92 -23.67 27.50
C GLU A 264 -6.89 -23.81 26.32
N ASP A 265 -6.31 -23.97 25.12
CA ASP A 265 -6.91 -24.33 23.83
C ASP A 265 -7.79 -23.27 23.12
N PRO A 266 -7.37 -22.86 21.91
CA PRO A 266 -8.31 -22.61 20.82
C PRO A 266 -8.03 -23.57 19.67
N GLU A 267 -8.98 -24.46 19.41
CA GLU A 267 -9.16 -25.06 18.09
C GLU A 267 -9.25 -23.93 17.05
N GLU A 268 -8.66 -24.16 15.88
CA GLU A 268 -8.70 -23.30 14.70
C GLU A 268 -10.15 -22.87 14.37
N GLU A 269 -10.56 -21.70 14.85
CA GLU A 269 -11.70 -20.97 14.31
C GLU A 269 -11.17 -19.99 13.26
N ASP A 270 -11.71 -20.11 12.05
CA ASP A 270 -11.54 -19.19 10.93
C ASP A 270 -11.40 -17.74 11.41
N VAL A 271 -10.22 -17.17 11.18
CA VAL A 271 -10.01 -15.73 11.37
C VAL A 271 -10.85 -15.03 10.32
N ASN A 272 -12.06 -14.63 10.73
CA ASN A 272 -12.99 -13.86 9.91
C ASN A 272 -12.27 -12.60 9.36
N GLU A 273 -12.16 -12.49 8.04
CA GLU A 273 -11.63 -11.30 7.33
C GLU A 273 -12.39 -10.00 7.71
N ASP A 274 -13.56 -10.12 8.33
CA ASP A 274 -14.41 -9.04 8.84
C ASP A 274 -13.82 -8.23 10.02
N GLN A 275 -12.69 -8.65 10.60
CA GLN A 275 -12.02 -7.90 11.69
C GLN A 275 -10.88 -6.98 11.20
N ARG A 276 -10.98 -6.39 10.00
CA ARG A 276 -10.24 -5.15 9.72
C ARG A 276 -10.73 -4.04 10.65
N SER A 277 -10.09 -3.95 11.81
CA SER A 277 -10.28 -2.88 12.78
C SER A 277 -10.11 -1.52 12.08
N PRO A 278 -10.93 -0.51 12.42
CA PRO A 278 -11.10 0.62 11.54
C PRO A 278 -9.99 1.66 11.77
N LEU A 279 -8.83 1.40 11.17
CA LEU A 279 -7.65 2.27 11.14
C LEU A 279 -8.04 3.73 10.84
N LEU A 280 -9.02 3.94 9.95
CA LEU A 280 -9.40 5.26 9.46
C LEU A 280 -10.76 5.75 9.96
N SER A 281 -11.33 5.19 11.04
CA SER A 281 -12.74 5.46 11.42
C SER A 281 -13.11 6.94 11.55
N PHE A 282 -12.15 7.77 11.97
CA PHE A 282 -12.32 9.19 12.23
C PHE A 282 -11.40 10.06 11.37
N SER A 283 -10.67 9.47 10.41
CA SER A 283 -9.73 10.20 9.57
C SER A 283 -10.48 11.19 8.69
N ASN A 284 -9.91 12.38 8.55
CA ASN A 284 -10.45 13.40 7.66
C ASN A 284 -10.12 13.01 6.21
N THR A 285 -10.91 13.54 5.28
CA THR A 285 -10.66 13.41 3.84
C THR A 285 -10.63 14.79 3.20
N ASP A 286 -11.38 15.00 2.12
CA ASP A 286 -11.37 16.23 1.35
C ASP A 286 -12.11 17.38 2.03
N MET A 287 -11.79 18.58 1.55
CA MET A 287 -12.42 19.82 1.97
C MET A 287 -13.09 20.50 0.77
N ALA A 288 -14.32 20.97 0.97
CA ALA A 288 -15.04 21.79 0.02
C ALA A 288 -15.18 23.23 0.53
N PHE A 289 -14.96 24.19 -0.36
CA PHE A 289 -15.10 25.61 -0.07
C PHE A 289 -16.21 26.23 -0.92
N ALA A 290 -17.06 27.06 -0.30
CA ALA A 290 -18.08 27.85 -0.99
C ALA A 290 -18.24 29.22 -0.32
N GLY A 291 -17.66 30.26 -0.90
CA GLY A 291 -17.65 31.58 -0.29
C GLY A 291 -16.87 31.58 1.03
N ASP A 292 -17.55 31.90 2.14
CA ASP A 292 -17.03 31.85 3.51
C ASP A 292 -17.30 30.52 4.23
N VAL A 293 -17.81 29.51 3.53
CA VAL A 293 -18.12 28.19 4.09
C VAL A 293 -17.01 27.20 3.75
N LEU A 294 -16.58 26.45 4.75
CA LEU A 294 -15.69 25.30 4.63
C LEU A 294 -16.42 24.06 5.15
N VAL A 295 -16.49 23.00 4.36
CA VAL A 295 -16.93 21.67 4.81
C VAL A 295 -15.74 20.73 4.76
N ALA A 296 -15.41 20.13 5.90
CA ALA A 296 -14.36 19.10 5.99
C ALA A 296 -15.00 17.71 6.12
N GLY A 297 -14.74 16.87 5.12
CA GLY A 297 -15.15 15.47 5.06
C GLY A 297 -14.34 14.57 5.99
N SER A 298 -14.92 13.42 6.31
CA SER A 298 -14.27 12.37 7.10
C SER A 298 -14.98 11.03 6.94
N TYR A 299 -14.31 9.96 7.35
CA TYR A 299 -14.88 8.61 7.37
C TYR A 299 -16.10 8.48 8.31
N HIS A 300 -16.26 9.40 9.26
CA HIS A 300 -17.34 9.43 10.25
C HIS A 300 -18.50 10.38 9.88
N GLY A 301 -18.38 11.16 8.81
CA GLY A 301 -19.33 12.22 8.47
C GLY A 301 -18.61 13.49 8.01
N PHE A 302 -19.15 14.66 8.33
CA PHE A 302 -18.52 15.93 7.94
C PHE A 302 -18.74 17.03 8.97
N ASN A 303 -17.87 18.03 8.94
CA ASN A 303 -17.92 19.21 9.81
C ASN A 303 -18.05 20.48 8.96
N VAL A 304 -19.00 21.34 9.32
CA VAL A 304 -19.28 22.59 8.62
C VAL A 304 -18.73 23.75 9.44
N TYR A 305 -17.92 24.59 8.80
CA TYR A 305 -17.29 25.76 9.38
C TYR A 305 -17.66 27.02 8.60
N ARG A 306 -17.67 28.16 9.30
CA ARG A 306 -17.62 29.49 8.68
C ARG A 306 -16.23 30.08 8.88
N LEU A 307 -15.63 30.59 7.81
CA LEU A 307 -14.35 31.27 7.85
C LEU A 307 -14.58 32.73 8.28
N GLY A 308 -14.00 33.14 9.41
CA GLY A 308 -14.02 34.52 9.87
C GLY A 308 -13.23 35.46 8.95
N ASP A 309 -13.39 36.77 9.15
CA ASP A 309 -12.61 37.79 8.40
C ASP A 309 -11.08 37.66 8.64
N ASP A 310 -10.69 37.03 9.74
CA ASP A 310 -9.32 36.68 10.11
C ASP A 310 -8.85 35.33 9.54
N GLY A 311 -9.72 34.62 8.82
CA GLY A 311 -9.47 33.30 8.25
C GLY A 311 -9.60 32.14 9.25
N ILE A 312 -9.94 32.41 10.51
CA ILE A 312 -10.10 31.36 11.52
C ILE A 312 -11.44 30.63 11.29
N PRO A 313 -11.45 29.29 11.17
CA PRO A 313 -12.69 28.52 11.02
C PRO A 313 -13.49 28.42 12.33
N ASP A 314 -14.73 28.89 12.31
CA ASP A 314 -15.72 28.71 13.37
C ASP A 314 -16.63 27.52 13.06
N LEU A 315 -16.61 26.49 13.92
CA LEU A 315 -17.46 25.30 13.75
C LEU A 315 -18.95 25.66 13.92
N LEU A 316 -19.75 25.40 12.88
CA LEU A 316 -21.20 25.61 12.87
C LEU A 316 -21.98 24.35 13.23
N SER A 317 -21.61 23.22 12.63
CA SER A 317 -22.24 21.93 12.88
C SER A 317 -21.31 20.75 12.57
N SER A 318 -21.56 19.63 13.23
CA SER A 318 -20.89 18.35 13.00
C SER A 318 -21.96 17.32 12.69
N VAL A 319 -21.90 16.72 11.50
CA VAL A 319 -22.88 15.75 11.02
C VAL A 319 -22.24 14.37 11.06
N VAL A 320 -22.68 13.54 11.99
CA VAL A 320 -22.24 12.15 12.10
C VAL A 320 -23.05 11.31 11.12
N CYS A 321 -22.37 10.74 10.14
CA CYS A 321 -22.96 9.86 9.16
C CYS A 321 -21.90 8.92 8.58
N PRO A 322 -21.57 7.83 9.30
CA PRO A 322 -20.47 6.96 8.93
C PRO A 322 -20.70 6.25 7.59
N GLY A 323 -19.60 6.03 6.89
CA GLY A 323 -19.58 5.37 5.59
C GLY A 323 -18.19 5.19 4.99
N GLY A 324 -17.16 5.78 5.61
CA GLY A 324 -15.82 5.85 5.04
C GLY A 324 -15.73 6.78 3.84
N GLN A 325 -14.51 7.13 3.46
CA GLN A 325 -14.23 8.22 2.51
C GLN A 325 -14.78 9.53 3.07
N GLY A 326 -15.92 10.00 2.56
CA GLY A 326 -16.53 11.25 3.00
C GLY A 326 -16.05 12.46 2.23
N ASP A 327 -15.53 12.25 1.02
CA ASP A 327 -15.13 13.32 0.10
C ASP A 327 -16.34 14.16 -0.27
N VAL A 328 -16.18 15.47 -0.32
CA VAL A 328 -17.28 16.43 -0.37
C VAL A 328 -17.15 17.42 -1.53
N SER A 329 -18.29 17.73 -2.17
CA SER A 329 -18.43 18.85 -3.11
C SER A 329 -19.64 19.70 -2.75
N ILE A 330 -19.55 21.02 -2.98
CA ILE A 330 -20.67 21.95 -2.77
C ILE A 330 -21.13 22.53 -4.10
N VAL A 331 -22.43 22.41 -4.39
CA VAL A 331 -23.07 23.02 -5.56
C VAL A 331 -24.33 23.77 -5.12
N GLY A 332 -24.24 25.10 -5.04
CA GLY A 332 -25.32 25.93 -4.52
C GLY A 332 -25.61 25.59 -3.05
N ASN A 333 -26.83 25.11 -2.77
CA ASN A 333 -27.26 24.69 -1.43
C ASN A 333 -27.16 23.17 -1.22
N LEU A 334 -26.54 22.44 -2.14
CA LEU A 334 -26.36 20.99 -2.02
C LEU A 334 -24.92 20.65 -1.69
N LEU A 335 -24.74 19.73 -0.74
CA LEU A 335 -23.49 19.06 -0.44
C LEU A 335 -23.60 17.61 -0.93
N ILE A 336 -22.65 17.19 -1.76
CA ILE A 336 -22.53 15.83 -2.27
C ILE A 336 -21.40 15.17 -1.48
N MET A 337 -21.62 13.95 -0.99
CA MET A 337 -20.65 13.22 -0.16
C MET A 337 -20.48 11.77 -0.65
N SER A 338 -19.22 11.37 -0.84
CA SER A 338 -18.82 10.01 -1.22
C SER A 338 -18.88 9.03 -0.04
N VAL A 339 -19.31 7.80 -0.30
CA VAL A 339 -19.38 6.70 0.66
C VAL A 339 -19.00 5.39 -0.01
N GLU A 340 -18.05 4.67 0.58
CA GLU A 340 -17.56 3.43 -0.01
C GLU A 340 -17.63 2.20 0.90
N GLN A 341 -17.43 2.37 2.21
CA GLN A 341 -17.31 1.23 3.12
C GLN A 341 -18.60 0.43 3.21
N THR A 342 -18.44 -0.89 3.30
CA THR A 342 -19.54 -1.84 3.43
C THR A 342 -20.38 -1.58 4.68
N ARG A 343 -19.80 -1.11 5.78
CA ARG A 343 -20.56 -0.80 7.02
C ARG A 343 -21.47 0.43 6.92
N GLY A 344 -21.41 1.22 5.84
CA GLY A 344 -22.23 2.40 5.67
C GLY A 344 -23.73 2.06 5.65
N ARG A 345 -24.56 2.88 6.29
CA ARG A 345 -26.02 2.70 6.32
C ARG A 345 -26.78 3.84 5.67
N ARG A 346 -27.92 3.51 5.04
CA ARG A 346 -28.80 4.49 4.38
C ARG A 346 -29.31 5.58 5.31
N ASP A 347 -29.57 5.22 6.57
CA ASP A 347 -30.10 6.09 7.62
C ASP A 347 -29.03 6.75 8.50
N CYS A 348 -27.74 6.60 8.15
CA CYS A 348 -26.60 7.03 8.97
C CYS A 348 -26.50 6.33 10.35
N GLY A 349 -27.13 5.17 10.55
CA GLY A 349 -27.02 4.40 11.78
C GLY A 349 -25.57 4.05 12.15
N LEU A 350 -25.27 4.00 13.44
CA LEU A 350 -23.90 3.79 13.98
C LEU A 350 -23.57 2.31 14.20
N GLU A 351 -24.58 1.46 14.19
CA GLU A 351 -24.45 0.02 14.41
C GLU A 351 -23.78 -0.73 13.25
N GLY A 352 -23.61 -0.09 12.09
CA GLY A 352 -23.06 -0.71 10.89
C GLY A 352 -23.99 -1.76 10.26
N VAL A 353 -23.44 -2.53 9.33
CA VAL A 353 -24.11 -3.64 8.64
C VAL A 353 -23.18 -4.84 8.68
N THR A 354 -23.66 -5.96 9.24
CA THR A 354 -22.87 -7.18 9.44
C THR A 354 -23.28 -8.33 8.52
N GLU A 355 -24.48 -8.28 7.95
CA GLU A 355 -24.93 -9.29 6.98
C GLU A 355 -24.21 -9.10 5.65
N ASP A 356 -23.97 -10.18 4.88
CA ASP A 356 -23.35 -10.10 3.55
C ASP A 356 -24.22 -9.31 2.57
N VAL A 357 -25.53 -9.61 2.58
CA VAL A 357 -26.56 -8.95 1.76
C VAL A 357 -27.52 -8.19 2.66
N SER A 358 -27.62 -6.87 2.49
CA SER A 358 -28.48 -6.03 3.33
C SER A 358 -29.16 -4.90 2.57
N THR A 359 -30.45 -4.70 2.86
CA THR A 359 -31.20 -3.55 2.33
C THR A 359 -30.83 -2.23 2.99
N ASP A 360 -30.23 -2.30 4.18
CA ASP A 360 -29.88 -1.12 4.97
C ASP A 360 -28.50 -0.56 4.58
N ARG A 361 -27.67 -1.38 3.91
CA ARG A 361 -26.33 -0.98 3.43
C ARG A 361 -26.40 0.19 2.47
N PHE A 362 -25.42 1.09 2.57
CA PHE A 362 -25.21 2.21 1.67
C PHE A 362 -23.74 2.34 1.26
N ARG A 363 -23.51 2.38 -0.06
CA ARG A 363 -22.26 2.79 -0.74
C ARG A 363 -22.68 3.51 -2.02
N GLY A 364 -22.07 4.67 -2.30
CA GLY A 364 -22.43 5.58 -3.39
C GLY A 364 -22.43 7.03 -2.91
N LEU A 365 -23.30 7.87 -3.49
CA LEU A 365 -23.33 9.32 -3.19
C LEU A 365 -24.49 9.70 -2.28
N ARG A 366 -24.21 10.40 -1.17
CA ARG A 366 -25.22 11.09 -0.36
C ARG A 366 -25.37 12.53 -0.81
N ILE A 367 -26.59 13.06 -0.70
CA ILE A 367 -26.90 14.44 -1.07
C ILE A 367 -27.59 15.11 0.10
N PHE A 368 -27.01 16.19 0.60
CA PHE A 368 -27.53 16.98 1.71
C PHE A 368 -27.92 18.38 1.26
N ASP A 369 -29.06 18.87 1.75
CA ASP A 369 -29.40 20.29 1.71
C ASP A 369 -28.68 20.98 2.87
N ILE A 370 -27.85 21.97 2.54
CA ILE A 370 -27.05 22.79 3.46
C ILE A 370 -27.50 24.26 3.48
N SER A 371 -28.71 24.57 3.03
CA SER A 371 -29.28 25.92 3.12
C SER A 371 -29.36 26.46 4.56
N ASP A 372 -29.52 25.58 5.55
CA ASP A 372 -29.24 25.82 6.96
C ASP A 372 -27.98 25.05 7.37
N LEU A 373 -26.83 25.74 7.37
CA LEU A 373 -25.52 25.18 7.73
C LEU A 373 -25.47 24.61 9.16
N THR A 374 -26.39 24.99 10.04
CA THR A 374 -26.45 24.46 11.41
C THR A 374 -27.24 23.16 11.51
N ARG A 375 -28.03 22.84 10.48
CA ARG A 375 -28.90 21.66 10.43
C ARG A 375 -28.98 21.05 9.02
N PRO A 376 -27.87 20.53 8.45
CA PRO A 376 -27.90 19.82 7.18
C PRO A 376 -28.91 18.67 7.18
N VAL A 377 -29.58 18.45 6.04
CA VAL A 377 -30.59 17.39 5.89
C VAL A 377 -30.25 16.53 4.68
N GLN A 378 -30.18 15.20 4.86
CA GLN A 378 -30.03 14.30 3.72
C GLN A 378 -31.32 14.31 2.89
N VAL A 379 -31.24 14.76 1.64
CA VAL A 379 -32.37 14.95 0.72
C VAL A 379 -32.35 14.00 -0.48
N GLY A 380 -31.23 13.31 -0.71
CA GLY A 380 -31.08 12.32 -1.77
C GLY A 380 -29.94 11.36 -1.50
N ALA A 381 -29.93 10.24 -2.23
CA ALA A 381 -28.85 9.28 -2.20
C ALA A 381 -28.85 8.43 -3.48
N VAL A 382 -27.68 8.08 -3.99
CA VAL A 382 -27.48 7.21 -5.15
C VAL A 382 -26.64 6.02 -4.73
N GLN A 383 -27.19 4.81 -4.84
CA GLN A 383 -26.46 3.56 -4.60
C GLN A 383 -25.71 3.18 -5.88
N THR A 384 -24.49 2.69 -5.75
CA THR A 384 -23.66 2.23 -6.88
C THR A 384 -23.12 0.83 -6.60
N CYS A 385 -22.72 0.12 -7.65
CA CYS A 385 -22.22 -1.25 -7.53
C CYS A 385 -20.88 -1.36 -6.80
N ARG A 386 -20.07 -0.29 -6.87
CA ARG A 386 -18.72 -0.24 -6.29
C ARG A 386 -18.56 0.80 -5.19
N GLY A 387 -19.63 1.50 -4.82
CA GLY A 387 -19.55 2.62 -3.90
C GLY A 387 -19.06 3.90 -4.56
N SER A 388 -18.69 4.87 -3.74
CA SER A 388 -18.07 6.12 -4.16
C SER A 388 -16.83 6.34 -3.31
N HIS A 389 -15.67 6.15 -3.91
CA HIS A 389 -14.38 6.50 -3.34
C HIS A 389 -14.22 8.02 -3.37
N THR A 390 -14.26 8.57 -4.59
CA THR A 390 -14.28 10.01 -4.89
C THR A 390 -15.44 10.34 -5.84
N HIS A 391 -15.70 11.62 -6.04
CA HIS A 391 -16.63 12.10 -7.06
C HIS A 391 -16.22 13.46 -7.62
N SER A 392 -16.63 13.72 -8.85
CA SER A 392 -16.30 14.93 -9.58
C SER A 392 -17.53 15.60 -10.14
N VAL A 393 -17.78 16.86 -9.77
CA VAL A 393 -18.90 17.65 -10.32
C VAL A 393 -18.50 18.18 -11.70
N VAL A 394 -19.06 17.59 -12.76
CA VAL A 394 -18.68 17.88 -14.15
C VAL A 394 -19.38 19.12 -14.69
N GLU A 395 -20.67 19.25 -14.36
CA GLU A 395 -21.51 20.37 -14.75
C GLU A 395 -22.58 20.57 -13.69
N GLY A 396 -22.89 21.80 -13.28
CA GLY A 396 -24.09 21.99 -12.46
C GLY A 396 -24.21 23.34 -11.75
N PRO A 397 -25.46 23.86 -11.61
CA PRO A 397 -26.68 23.42 -12.29
C PRO A 397 -26.68 23.82 -13.77
N ASN A 398 -27.00 22.91 -14.67
CA ASN A 398 -27.17 23.21 -16.09
C ASN A 398 -28.50 23.94 -16.37
N ASN A 399 -28.80 24.23 -17.65
CA ASN A 399 -30.01 24.96 -18.04
C ASN A 399 -31.33 24.24 -17.65
N ASP A 400 -31.28 22.94 -17.42
CA ASP A 400 -32.42 22.12 -16.98
C ASP A 400 -32.46 21.93 -15.46
N GLY A 401 -31.60 22.63 -14.71
CA GLY A 401 -31.54 22.55 -13.24
C GLY A 401 -30.94 21.25 -12.72
N LYS A 402 -30.02 20.64 -13.47
CA LYS A 402 -29.39 19.36 -13.12
C LYS A 402 -27.89 19.51 -12.88
N ILE A 403 -27.36 18.69 -11.98
CA ILE A 403 -25.93 18.52 -11.74
C ILE A 403 -25.52 17.17 -12.31
N ILE A 404 -24.41 17.13 -13.05
CA ILE A 404 -23.79 15.94 -13.59
C ILE A 404 -22.54 15.64 -12.77
N VAL A 405 -22.44 14.41 -12.29
CA VAL A 405 -21.35 13.94 -11.43
C VAL A 405 -20.73 12.70 -12.04
N TYR A 406 -19.41 12.63 -12.08
CA TYR A 406 -18.67 11.39 -12.29
C TYR A 406 -18.36 10.77 -10.94
N ASN A 407 -18.71 9.49 -10.80
CA ASN A 407 -18.47 8.72 -9.59
C ASN A 407 -17.40 7.67 -9.84
N SER A 408 -16.40 7.67 -8.97
CA SER A 408 -15.28 6.73 -8.97
C SER A 408 -15.47 5.78 -7.78
N GLY A 409 -15.82 4.52 -8.04
CA GLY A 409 -15.92 3.49 -7.01
C GLY A 409 -14.79 2.49 -7.14
N THR A 410 -14.11 2.19 -6.02
CA THR A 410 -12.95 1.28 -5.99
C THR A 410 -13.23 -0.01 -5.24
N SER A 411 -14.22 -0.02 -4.35
CA SER A 411 -14.56 -1.22 -3.58
C SER A 411 -15.10 -2.35 -4.48
N VAL A 412 -15.00 -3.57 -3.95
CA VAL A 412 -15.48 -4.81 -4.58
C VAL A 412 -16.92 -4.67 -5.10
N VAL A 413 -17.20 -5.33 -6.22
CA VAL A 413 -18.54 -5.36 -6.82
C VAL A 413 -19.51 -6.03 -5.84
N ARG A 414 -20.68 -5.43 -5.65
CA ARG A 414 -21.73 -6.01 -4.80
C ARG A 414 -22.30 -7.28 -5.37
N ASP A 415 -22.77 -8.14 -4.47
CA ASP A 415 -23.59 -9.28 -4.84
C ASP A 415 -24.88 -8.84 -5.55
N GLU A 416 -25.28 -9.59 -6.59
CA GLU A 416 -26.52 -9.33 -7.34
C GLU A 416 -27.78 -9.46 -6.47
N GLU A 417 -27.74 -10.26 -5.39
CA GLU A 417 -28.80 -10.36 -4.40
C GLU A 417 -28.94 -9.09 -3.56
N GLU A 418 -27.85 -8.36 -3.33
CA GLU A 418 -27.86 -7.06 -2.66
C GLU A 418 -28.30 -5.94 -3.60
N MET A 419 -27.75 -5.93 -4.82
CA MET A 419 -28.09 -4.93 -5.81
C MET A 419 -28.08 -5.51 -7.23
N ALA A 420 -29.28 -5.77 -7.74
CA ALA A 420 -29.47 -6.30 -9.08
C ALA A 420 -28.77 -5.45 -10.15
N GLY A 421 -28.02 -6.11 -11.03
CA GLY A 421 -27.25 -5.47 -12.11
C GLY A 421 -25.78 -5.19 -11.75
N CYS A 422 -25.35 -5.46 -10.52
CA CYS A 422 -23.94 -5.43 -10.14
C CYS A 422 -23.28 -6.74 -10.51
N ILE A 423 -22.66 -6.76 -11.70
CA ILE A 423 -22.01 -7.94 -12.25
C ILE A 423 -20.50 -7.76 -12.09
N ASP A 424 -19.84 -8.77 -11.54
CA ASP A 424 -18.38 -8.79 -11.36
C ASP A 424 -17.66 -9.24 -12.66
N GLU A 425 -16.38 -9.57 -12.60
CA GLU A 425 -15.60 -10.09 -13.72
C GLU A 425 -15.97 -11.55 -14.08
N SER A 426 -17.13 -11.72 -14.72
CA SER A 426 -17.48 -12.99 -15.37
C SER A 426 -16.91 -13.02 -16.80
N PRO A 427 -16.15 -14.07 -17.19
CA PRO A 427 -15.55 -14.14 -18.52
C PRO A 427 -16.57 -13.98 -19.66
N GLY A 428 -16.42 -12.91 -20.45
CA GLY A 428 -17.28 -12.60 -21.60
C GLY A 428 -18.58 -11.85 -21.27
N ASP A 429 -18.81 -11.45 -20.01
CA ASP A 429 -19.92 -10.57 -19.67
C ASP A 429 -19.49 -9.11 -19.76
N GLU A 430 -19.90 -8.44 -20.83
CA GLU A 430 -19.59 -7.02 -21.04
C GLU A 430 -20.32 -6.10 -20.05
N ARG A 431 -21.26 -6.60 -19.25
CA ARG A 431 -22.06 -5.79 -18.31
C ARG A 431 -21.39 -5.60 -16.95
N THR A 432 -20.14 -6.04 -16.79
CA THR A 432 -19.38 -5.87 -15.54
C THR A 432 -19.38 -4.42 -15.06
N ALA A 433 -19.43 -4.24 -13.74
CA ALA A 433 -19.32 -2.94 -13.07
C ALA A 433 -17.86 -2.44 -12.99
N LEU A 434 -16.88 -3.29 -13.32
CA LEU A 434 -15.48 -2.90 -13.51
C LEU A 434 -15.31 -2.16 -14.84
N PHE A 435 -14.17 -1.48 -15.02
CA PHE A 435 -13.79 -0.82 -16.29
C PHE A 435 -14.78 0.26 -16.74
N ARG A 436 -15.45 0.92 -15.80
CA ARG A 436 -16.50 1.92 -16.05
C ARG A 436 -16.43 3.09 -15.08
N ILE A 437 -16.98 4.22 -15.50
CA ILE A 437 -17.26 5.37 -14.63
C ILE A 437 -18.78 5.53 -14.56
N ASP A 438 -19.33 5.72 -13.37
CA ASP A 438 -20.75 6.00 -13.21
C ASP A 438 -21.03 7.49 -13.46
N VAL A 439 -21.93 7.80 -14.39
CA VAL A 439 -22.43 9.15 -14.65
C VAL A 439 -23.75 9.33 -13.92
N ILE A 440 -23.78 10.25 -12.96
CA ILE A 440 -24.93 10.50 -12.09
C ILE A 440 -25.54 11.86 -12.41
N GLU A 441 -26.87 11.89 -12.50
CA GLU A 441 -27.66 13.11 -12.64
C GLU A 441 -28.37 13.42 -11.32
N ILE A 442 -28.24 14.65 -10.82
CA ILE A 442 -28.90 15.16 -9.61
C ILE A 442 -29.78 16.35 -9.99
N PRO A 443 -31.12 16.21 -10.01
CA PRO A 443 -32.02 17.34 -10.17
C PRO A 443 -31.99 18.24 -8.91
N VAL A 444 -31.69 19.53 -9.05
CA VAL A 444 -31.54 20.44 -7.91
C VAL A 444 -32.86 20.63 -7.14
N ASP A 445 -33.98 20.68 -7.86
CA ASP A 445 -35.31 20.86 -7.27
C ASP A 445 -35.90 19.55 -6.67
N GLU A 446 -35.38 18.39 -7.07
CA GLU A 446 -35.79 17.08 -6.55
C GLU A 446 -34.57 16.15 -6.37
N PRO A 447 -33.68 16.42 -5.40
CA PRO A 447 -32.43 15.65 -5.24
C PRO A 447 -32.66 14.16 -4.93
N ALA A 448 -33.84 13.81 -4.40
CA ALA A 448 -34.27 12.43 -4.16
C ALA A 448 -34.42 11.60 -5.46
N ALA A 449 -34.58 12.26 -6.61
CA ALA A 449 -34.67 11.62 -7.93
C ALA A 449 -33.29 11.40 -8.58
N ALA A 450 -32.20 11.68 -7.86
CA ALA A 450 -30.85 11.44 -8.34
C ALA A 450 -30.63 9.97 -8.71
N ARG A 451 -29.91 9.73 -9.80
CA ARG A 451 -29.70 8.37 -10.33
C ARG A 451 -28.50 8.31 -11.27
N ILE A 452 -27.94 7.10 -11.40
CA ILE A 452 -27.03 6.78 -12.51
C ILE A 452 -27.83 6.87 -13.81
N VAL A 453 -27.30 7.60 -14.78
CA VAL A 453 -27.89 7.76 -16.12
C VAL A 453 -27.13 7.00 -17.20
N ASP A 454 -25.83 6.77 -16.99
CA ASP A 454 -24.98 5.96 -17.85
C ASP A 454 -23.77 5.43 -17.06
N SER A 455 -23.14 4.38 -17.55
CA SER A 455 -21.89 3.82 -17.00
C SER A 455 -20.92 3.48 -18.14
N PRO A 456 -20.35 4.47 -18.84
CA PRO A 456 -19.48 4.26 -20.01
C PRO A 456 -18.24 3.42 -19.70
N ALA A 457 -17.91 2.51 -20.62
CA ALA A 457 -16.71 1.66 -20.56
C ALA A 457 -15.46 2.42 -21.06
N VAL A 458 -14.99 3.41 -20.30
CA VAL A 458 -13.91 4.31 -20.73
C VAL A 458 -12.51 3.68 -20.76
N PHE A 459 -12.39 2.45 -20.23
CA PHE A 459 -11.15 1.68 -20.14
C PHE A 459 -10.99 0.69 -21.29
N ALA A 460 -12.06 0.52 -22.10
CA ALA A 460 -12.07 -0.42 -23.19
C ALA A 460 -11.10 -0.01 -24.29
N ASP A 461 -10.46 -1.01 -24.89
CA ASP A 461 -9.63 -0.84 -26.08
C ASP A 461 -10.52 -0.31 -27.22
N PRO A 462 -10.21 0.86 -27.79
CA PRO A 462 -11.09 1.51 -28.77
C PRO A 462 -11.15 0.77 -30.12
N GLU A 463 -10.19 -0.09 -30.43
CA GLU A 463 -10.16 -0.87 -31.67
C GLU A 463 -10.88 -2.20 -31.54
N THR A 464 -10.69 -2.89 -30.42
CA THR A 464 -11.15 -4.26 -30.19
C THR A 464 -12.41 -4.34 -29.34
N GLY A 465 -12.71 -3.31 -28.54
CA GLY A 465 -13.82 -3.27 -27.58
C GLY A 465 -13.58 -4.10 -26.31
N VAL A 466 -12.39 -4.67 -26.12
CA VAL A 466 -12.04 -5.40 -24.90
C VAL A 466 -12.01 -4.44 -23.72
N LEU A 467 -12.83 -4.69 -22.70
CA LEU A 467 -13.00 -3.78 -21.56
C LEU A 467 -11.71 -3.49 -20.78
N SER A 468 -10.83 -4.48 -20.64
CA SER A 468 -9.49 -4.35 -20.06
C SER A 468 -8.45 -3.94 -21.11
N GLY A 469 -8.69 -2.79 -21.75
CA GLY A 469 -7.84 -2.23 -22.81
C GLY A 469 -6.61 -1.46 -22.32
N LEU A 470 -6.47 -1.32 -21.00
CA LEU A 470 -5.40 -0.58 -20.33
C LEU A 470 -4.39 -1.51 -19.66
N TRP A 471 -3.57 -0.99 -18.74
CA TRP A 471 -2.56 -1.77 -18.03
C TRP A 471 -3.18 -2.98 -17.34
N ARG A 472 -2.56 -4.16 -17.52
CA ARG A 472 -3.09 -5.46 -17.05
C ARG A 472 -2.55 -5.88 -15.68
N GLY A 473 -1.76 -5.03 -15.05
CA GLY A 473 -1.03 -5.40 -13.85
C GLY A 473 0.26 -6.15 -14.17
N GLY A 474 1.12 -6.24 -13.15
CA GLY A 474 2.38 -6.98 -13.19
C GLY A 474 3.59 -6.09 -12.90
N ASP A 475 4.76 -6.69 -13.07
CA ASP A 475 6.05 -6.10 -12.79
C ASP A 475 6.44 -5.03 -13.82
N HIS A 476 6.87 -3.85 -13.35
CA HIS A 476 7.41 -2.76 -14.17
C HIS A 476 8.93 -2.88 -14.42
N GLY A 477 9.57 -3.94 -13.91
CA GLY A 477 10.99 -4.26 -14.06
C GLY A 477 11.73 -4.33 -12.72
N ASP A 478 12.99 -4.79 -12.78
CA ASP A 478 13.89 -4.84 -11.62
C ASP A 478 13.94 -3.46 -10.93
N GLU A 479 13.83 -3.44 -9.59
CA GLU A 479 13.77 -2.21 -8.76
C GLU A 479 12.47 -1.37 -8.93
N THR A 480 11.41 -1.93 -9.49
CA THR A 480 10.08 -1.30 -9.50
C THR A 480 9.09 -2.16 -8.70
N GLN A 481 7.86 -1.69 -8.54
CA GLN A 481 6.83 -2.48 -7.86
C GLN A 481 5.94 -3.21 -8.85
N GLU A 482 5.32 -4.28 -8.37
CA GLU A 482 4.18 -4.89 -9.04
C GLU A 482 2.94 -4.03 -8.85
N THR A 483 2.29 -3.66 -9.95
CA THR A 483 1.08 -2.83 -9.94
C THR A 483 -0.14 -3.64 -10.36
N SER A 484 -1.31 -3.20 -9.92
CA SER A 484 -2.59 -3.87 -10.24
C SER A 484 -3.10 -3.51 -11.64
N GLN A 485 -4.03 -4.31 -12.13
CA GLN A 485 -4.77 -4.00 -13.36
C GLN A 485 -5.51 -2.66 -13.26
N THR A 486 -5.66 -1.98 -14.40
CA THR A 486 -6.46 -0.75 -14.50
C THR A 486 -7.93 -1.04 -14.78
N ASP A 487 -8.75 -0.98 -13.74
CA ASP A 487 -10.18 -1.31 -13.74
C ASP A 487 -11.08 -0.24 -13.07
N GLN A 488 -10.48 0.79 -12.47
CA GLN A 488 -11.16 2.00 -11.98
C GLN A 488 -10.25 3.22 -12.05
N CYS A 489 -10.86 4.39 -11.98
CA CYS A 489 -10.18 5.60 -11.58
C CYS A 489 -10.31 5.78 -10.07
N HIS A 490 -9.21 6.13 -9.40
CA HIS A 490 -9.24 6.59 -8.02
C HIS A 490 -9.89 7.97 -7.98
N ASP A 491 -9.34 8.91 -8.75
CA ASP A 491 -9.84 10.28 -8.84
C ASP A 491 -9.99 10.71 -10.31
N ILE A 492 -10.94 11.61 -10.53
CA ILE A 492 -11.15 12.27 -11.82
C ILE A 492 -11.27 13.76 -11.54
N THR A 493 -10.43 14.56 -12.17
CA THR A 493 -10.53 16.01 -12.13
C THR A 493 -11.01 16.54 -13.46
N VAL A 494 -11.97 17.45 -13.44
CA VAL A 494 -12.59 18.03 -14.63
C VAL A 494 -12.08 19.43 -14.92
N PHE A 495 -12.00 19.78 -16.21
CA PHE A 495 -11.73 21.14 -16.69
C PHE A 495 -12.84 21.53 -17.70
N PRO A 496 -14.01 21.96 -17.22
CA PRO A 496 -15.19 22.16 -18.05
C PRO A 496 -15.00 23.16 -19.20
N GLU A 497 -14.23 24.22 -19.02
CA GLU A 497 -13.99 25.26 -20.04
C GLU A 497 -13.25 24.73 -21.27
N ARG A 498 -12.39 23.73 -21.07
CA ARG A 498 -11.64 23.03 -22.12
C ARG A 498 -12.34 21.75 -22.57
N LYS A 499 -13.39 21.34 -21.86
CA LYS A 499 -14.13 20.10 -22.09
C LYS A 499 -13.23 18.87 -22.00
N ILE A 500 -12.30 18.88 -21.06
CA ILE A 500 -11.41 17.74 -20.79
C ILE A 500 -11.51 17.33 -19.32
N ALA A 501 -11.16 16.09 -19.02
CA ALA A 501 -10.96 15.60 -17.67
C ALA A 501 -9.69 14.74 -17.59
N GLY A 502 -9.03 14.73 -16.44
CA GLY A 502 -7.88 13.89 -16.14
C GLY A 502 -8.31 12.81 -15.17
N GLY A 503 -8.12 11.54 -15.52
CA GLY A 503 -8.35 10.40 -14.65
C GLY A 503 -7.04 9.86 -14.11
N ALA A 504 -6.92 9.76 -12.80
CA ALA A 504 -5.87 9.00 -12.14
C ALA A 504 -6.45 7.62 -11.81
N CYS A 505 -6.02 6.61 -12.56
CA CYS A 505 -6.66 5.29 -12.58
C CYS A 505 -5.64 4.20 -12.26
N SER A 506 -6.07 3.09 -11.64
CA SER A 506 -5.20 2.23 -10.83
C SER A 506 -3.80 1.93 -11.40
N GLY A 507 -3.64 1.76 -12.71
CA GLY A 507 -2.33 1.69 -13.39
C GLY A 507 -2.09 2.70 -14.53
N ASN A 508 -2.96 3.69 -14.74
CA ASN A 508 -2.86 4.67 -15.82
C ASN A 508 -3.26 6.09 -15.42
N GLY A 509 -2.53 7.07 -15.96
CA GLY A 509 -3.02 8.44 -16.13
C GLY A 509 -3.78 8.55 -17.45
N ILE A 510 -4.99 9.10 -17.43
CA ILE A 510 -5.87 9.15 -18.60
C ILE A 510 -6.34 10.58 -18.86
N LEU A 511 -6.36 10.98 -20.12
CA LEU A 511 -7.00 12.22 -20.57
C LEU A 511 -8.33 11.89 -21.26
N PHE A 512 -9.42 12.51 -20.82
CA PHE A 512 -10.77 12.33 -21.36
C PHE A 512 -11.28 13.58 -22.08
N ASP A 513 -12.04 13.37 -23.16
CA ASP A 513 -12.96 14.36 -23.75
C ASP A 513 -14.29 14.26 -23.01
N ILE A 514 -14.73 15.40 -22.47
CA ILE A 514 -16.02 15.56 -21.79
C ILE A 514 -16.90 16.60 -22.51
N SER A 515 -16.69 16.77 -23.82
CA SER A 515 -17.52 17.64 -24.66
C SER A 515 -19.01 17.30 -24.61
N ASP A 516 -19.32 16.02 -24.42
CA ASP A 516 -20.61 15.53 -23.93
C ASP A 516 -20.39 15.00 -22.50
N PRO A 517 -20.79 15.75 -21.45
CA PRO A 517 -20.63 15.33 -20.07
C PRO A 517 -21.28 13.98 -19.75
N LEU A 518 -22.26 13.53 -20.53
CA LEU A 518 -22.91 12.24 -20.31
C LEU A 518 -22.13 11.06 -20.93
N LYS A 519 -21.16 11.33 -21.80
CA LYS A 519 -20.44 10.33 -22.59
C LYS A 519 -18.95 10.66 -22.69
N PRO A 520 -18.22 10.62 -21.56
CA PRO A 520 -16.77 10.79 -21.57
C PRO A 520 -16.11 9.79 -22.52
N GLN A 521 -15.09 10.24 -23.24
CA GLN A 521 -14.29 9.41 -24.15
C GLN A 521 -12.81 9.58 -23.86
N ARG A 522 -12.05 8.48 -23.92
CA ARG A 522 -10.60 8.51 -23.75
C ARG A 522 -9.94 9.16 -24.97
N ILE A 523 -9.10 10.17 -24.73
CA ILE A 523 -8.28 10.86 -25.73
C ILE A 523 -6.89 10.22 -25.79
N ASP A 524 -6.25 10.07 -24.63
CA ASP A 524 -4.89 9.56 -24.48
C ASP A 524 -4.70 8.90 -23.11
N GLU A 525 -3.66 8.07 -22.99
CA GLU A 525 -3.31 7.36 -21.76
C GLU A 525 -1.79 7.22 -21.59
N VAL A 526 -1.33 7.17 -20.35
CA VAL A 526 0.07 6.94 -19.99
C VAL A 526 0.19 5.91 -18.87
N VAL A 527 1.34 5.25 -18.82
CA VAL A 527 1.80 4.38 -17.73
C VAL A 527 3.17 4.91 -17.30
N ASP A 528 3.49 4.78 -16.02
CA ASP A 528 4.75 5.23 -15.44
C ASP A 528 5.26 4.14 -14.51
N THR A 529 6.50 3.71 -14.71
CA THR A 529 7.13 2.65 -13.91
C THR A 529 7.49 3.10 -12.50
N GLY A 530 7.57 4.41 -12.26
CA GLY A 530 7.76 5.02 -10.95
C GLY A 530 6.47 5.17 -10.15
N PHE A 531 5.32 4.79 -10.72
CA PHE A 531 4.01 4.89 -10.07
C PHE A 531 3.54 3.54 -9.54
N ALA A 532 2.87 3.58 -8.39
CA ALA A 532 2.19 2.44 -7.76
C ALA A 532 0.72 2.42 -8.07
N TYR A 533 0.13 3.60 -7.90
CA TYR A 533 -1.28 3.79 -7.88
C TYR A 533 -1.54 5.26 -8.19
N TRP A 534 -2.04 5.50 -9.40
CA TRP A 534 -2.34 6.85 -9.84
C TRP A 534 -3.49 7.38 -9.00
N HIS A 535 -3.18 8.35 -8.16
CA HIS A 535 -4.04 8.80 -7.09
C HIS A 535 -4.85 10.04 -7.49
N SER A 536 -4.21 11.06 -8.08
CA SER A 536 -4.94 12.26 -8.50
C SER A 536 -4.40 12.85 -9.79
N ALA A 537 -5.22 13.66 -10.43
CA ALA A 537 -4.87 14.41 -11.63
C ALA A 537 -5.25 15.87 -11.40
N THR A 538 -4.34 16.83 -11.55
CA THR A 538 -4.67 18.25 -11.37
C THR A 538 -4.18 19.05 -12.57
N PHE A 539 -5.11 19.74 -13.25
CA PHE A 539 -4.77 20.62 -14.35
C PHE A 539 -4.19 21.94 -13.88
N ASN A 540 -3.32 22.58 -14.67
CA ASN A 540 -2.94 23.96 -14.44
C ASN A 540 -4.08 24.96 -14.78
N ASN A 541 -3.87 26.25 -14.50
CA ASN A 541 -4.88 27.30 -14.68
C ASN A 541 -5.43 27.42 -16.12
N ASP A 542 -4.66 27.00 -17.12
CA ASP A 542 -5.03 27.10 -18.54
C ASP A 542 -5.55 25.78 -19.14
N GLY A 543 -5.52 24.68 -18.38
CA GLY A 543 -5.88 23.33 -18.85
C GLY A 543 -4.94 22.81 -19.94
N THR A 544 -3.67 23.22 -19.91
CA THR A 544 -2.63 22.83 -20.89
C THR A 544 -1.58 21.89 -20.30
N LYS A 545 -1.65 21.62 -18.99
CA LYS A 545 -0.75 20.74 -18.26
C LYS A 545 -1.55 19.97 -17.24
N VAL A 546 -1.07 18.79 -16.86
CA VAL A 546 -1.63 17.99 -15.78
C VAL A 546 -0.50 17.46 -14.90
N ILE A 547 -0.71 17.53 -13.59
CA ILE A 547 0.12 16.86 -12.59
C ILE A 547 -0.64 15.60 -12.18
N PHE A 548 -0.02 14.44 -12.35
CA PHE A 548 -0.51 13.20 -11.75
C PHE A 548 0.26 12.90 -10.48
N THR A 549 -0.42 12.41 -9.46
CA THR A 549 0.19 12.07 -8.17
C THR A 549 0.14 10.57 -7.96
N ASP A 550 1.16 10.01 -7.34
CA ASP A 550 1.25 8.59 -7.01
C ASP A 550 1.05 8.36 -5.51
N GLU A 551 0.16 7.44 -5.14
CA GLU A 551 -0.01 7.01 -3.75
C GLU A 551 0.76 5.71 -3.47
N TRP A 552 2.06 5.74 -3.73
CA TRP A 552 2.98 4.67 -3.34
C TRP A 552 2.81 4.29 -1.87
N GLY A 553 2.54 3.01 -1.61
CA GLY A 553 2.37 2.49 -0.26
C GLY A 553 1.01 2.79 0.37
N GLY A 554 0.02 3.26 -0.41
CA GLY A 554 -1.40 3.30 -0.03
C GLY A 554 -1.69 4.21 1.16
N GLY A 555 -1.04 5.37 1.21
CA GLY A 555 -1.31 6.42 2.21
C GLY A 555 -0.89 6.10 3.65
N THR A 556 -0.32 4.92 3.92
CA THR A 556 -0.02 4.46 5.29
C THR A 556 1.44 4.11 5.53
N ARG A 557 2.23 3.91 4.47
CA ARG A 557 3.66 3.53 4.55
C ARG A 557 4.56 4.76 4.42
N ALA A 558 5.75 4.68 5.01
CA ALA A 558 6.81 5.67 4.80
C ALA A 558 7.42 5.52 3.40
N ARG A 559 7.27 6.53 2.53
CA ARG A 559 7.82 6.54 1.16
C ARG A 559 8.62 7.80 0.83
N CYS A 560 8.92 8.62 1.83
CA CYS A 560 9.86 9.74 1.73
C CYS A 560 11.15 9.44 2.49
N ARG A 561 11.55 8.17 2.58
CA ARG A 561 12.72 7.76 3.34
C ARG A 561 13.98 8.23 2.64
N ALA A 562 15.05 8.42 3.41
CA ALA A 562 16.26 9.04 2.87
C ALA A 562 16.97 8.21 1.78
N TYR A 563 16.61 6.93 1.66
CA TYR A 563 17.14 5.98 0.68
C TYR A 563 16.14 5.62 -0.43
N ASP A 564 14.88 6.06 -0.35
CA ASP A 564 13.91 5.83 -1.42
C ASP A 564 14.30 6.68 -2.66
N PRO A 565 14.24 6.11 -3.88
CA PRO A 565 14.38 6.89 -5.10
C PRO A 565 13.42 8.09 -5.14
N LEU A 566 13.93 9.24 -5.61
CA LEU A 566 13.11 10.45 -5.72
C LEU A 566 12.00 10.34 -6.77
N THR A 567 12.05 9.32 -7.63
CA THR A 567 11.05 9.04 -8.65
C THR A 567 9.91 8.15 -8.15
N TRP A 568 10.07 7.46 -7.03
CA TRP A 568 9.00 6.64 -6.45
C TRP A 568 8.02 7.50 -5.67
N GLY A 569 6.71 7.35 -5.87
CA GLY A 569 5.73 8.16 -5.15
C GLY A 569 5.83 9.66 -5.45
N ALA A 570 6.45 10.01 -6.58
CA ALA A 570 6.62 11.38 -7.02
C ALA A 570 5.42 11.83 -7.85
N ASP A 571 5.18 13.13 -7.88
CA ASP A 571 4.29 13.73 -8.86
C ASP A 571 4.93 13.67 -10.24
N ALA A 572 4.17 13.31 -11.27
CA ALA A 572 4.58 13.35 -12.67
C ALA A 572 3.87 14.49 -13.40
N ILE A 573 4.65 15.37 -14.02
CA ILE A 573 4.15 16.56 -14.71
C ILE A 573 4.15 16.31 -16.22
N TYR A 574 2.98 16.48 -16.83
CA TYR A 574 2.77 16.33 -18.26
C TYR A 574 2.27 17.64 -18.88
N ASP A 575 2.78 17.96 -20.07
CA ASP A 575 2.14 18.96 -20.94
C ASP A 575 1.11 18.27 -21.84
N ILE A 576 0.03 18.98 -22.17
CA ILE A 576 -1.00 18.51 -23.10
C ILE A 576 -0.74 19.16 -24.46
N VAL A 577 -0.17 18.38 -25.39
CA VAL A 577 0.21 18.85 -26.74
C VAL A 577 -0.60 18.09 -27.77
N ASP A 578 -1.44 18.81 -28.53
CA ASP A 578 -2.32 18.22 -29.55
C ASP A 578 -3.19 17.06 -29.04
N GLY A 579 -3.58 17.13 -27.76
CA GLY A 579 -4.40 16.10 -27.10
C GLY A 579 -3.60 14.93 -26.52
N GLN A 580 -2.27 14.98 -26.56
CA GLN A 580 -1.39 13.94 -26.01
C GLN A 580 -0.70 14.39 -24.72
N LEU A 581 -0.50 13.46 -23.80
CA LEU A 581 0.24 13.64 -22.56
C LEU A 581 1.75 13.48 -22.81
N GLU A 582 2.48 14.58 -22.80
CA GLU A 582 3.93 14.59 -22.93
C GLU A 582 4.62 14.74 -21.56
N PHE A 583 5.27 13.68 -21.08
CA PHE A 583 6.03 13.71 -19.83
C PHE A 583 7.12 14.79 -19.85
N ARG A 584 7.26 15.53 -18.75
CA ARG A 584 8.26 16.61 -18.61
C ARG A 584 9.21 16.40 -17.46
N SER A 585 8.71 16.15 -16.25
CA SER A 585 9.54 15.97 -15.07
C SER A 585 8.77 15.33 -13.92
N TYR A 586 9.51 14.90 -12.91
CA TYR A 586 8.96 14.53 -11.61
C TYR A 586 9.14 15.65 -10.58
N PHE A 587 8.26 15.70 -9.60
CA PHE A 587 8.45 16.46 -8.37
C PHE A 587 8.18 15.56 -7.16
N LYS A 588 9.09 15.58 -6.19
CA LYS A 588 8.89 14.97 -4.87
C LYS A 588 9.44 15.93 -3.82
N MET A 589 8.80 16.00 -2.66
CA MET A 589 9.31 16.85 -1.58
C MET A 589 10.75 16.42 -1.22
N PRO A 590 11.68 17.37 -1.02
CA PRO A 590 13.10 17.05 -0.85
C PRO A 590 13.47 16.68 0.60
N ALA A 591 12.51 16.71 1.53
CA ALA A 591 12.77 16.41 2.93
C ALA A 591 12.70 14.90 3.20
N PRO A 592 13.81 14.27 3.63
CA PRO A 592 13.79 12.87 4.00
C PRO A 592 13.16 12.66 5.38
N GLN A 593 12.48 11.53 5.52
CA GLN A 593 11.71 11.16 6.71
C GLN A 593 12.08 9.78 7.26
N VAL A 594 11.64 9.49 8.48
CA VAL A 594 11.87 8.19 9.16
C VAL A 594 10.79 7.15 8.82
N GLU A 595 10.99 5.89 9.22
CA GLU A 595 10.06 4.78 8.92
C GLU A 595 8.66 4.95 9.54
N GLN A 596 8.52 5.79 10.56
CA GLN A 596 7.26 6.02 11.28
C GLN A 596 6.36 7.09 10.61
N GLU A 597 6.88 7.82 9.63
CA GLU A 597 6.17 8.90 8.93
C GLU A 597 5.56 8.37 7.64
N ASN A 598 4.24 8.23 7.57
CA ASN A 598 3.59 8.00 6.29
C ASN A 598 3.74 9.26 5.42
N CYS A 599 4.44 9.13 4.30
CA CYS A 599 4.67 10.24 3.40
C CYS A 599 4.66 9.77 1.97
N VAL A 600 3.66 10.26 1.28
CA VAL A 600 3.38 10.02 -0.11
C VAL A 600 2.49 11.15 -0.60
N ALA A 601 2.54 11.43 -1.90
CA ALA A 601 1.71 12.44 -2.52
C ALA A 601 0.22 12.14 -2.29
N HIS A 602 -0.53 13.13 -1.82
CA HIS A 602 -1.99 13.08 -1.73
C HIS A 602 -2.62 14.17 -2.61
N ASN A 603 -3.95 14.29 -2.60
CA ASN A 603 -4.68 15.26 -3.44
C ASN A 603 -4.15 16.68 -3.24
N GLY A 604 -4.14 17.46 -4.33
CA GLY A 604 -3.72 18.85 -4.33
C GLY A 604 -4.68 19.75 -5.10
N SER A 605 -4.37 21.04 -5.12
CA SER A 605 -5.19 22.06 -5.78
C SER A 605 -4.34 23.20 -6.34
N ILE A 606 -4.85 23.84 -7.38
CA ILE A 606 -4.18 25.00 -7.98
C ILE A 606 -4.53 26.28 -7.24
N VAL A 607 -3.51 27.11 -7.00
CA VAL A 607 -3.69 28.51 -6.59
C VAL A 607 -3.75 29.37 -7.85
N PRO A 608 -4.87 30.07 -8.11
CA PRO A 608 -5.04 30.83 -9.34
C PRO A 608 -4.20 32.12 -9.30
N VAL A 609 -3.00 32.05 -9.88
CA VAL A 609 -2.07 33.18 -9.99
C VAL A 609 -1.86 33.51 -11.46
N PRO A 610 -2.26 34.70 -11.95
CA PRO A 610 -2.10 35.05 -13.35
C PRO A 610 -0.66 34.88 -13.86
N GLY A 611 -0.48 34.07 -14.91
CA GLY A 611 0.81 33.82 -15.54
C GLY A 611 1.74 32.88 -14.75
N ARG A 612 1.25 32.22 -13.69
CA ARG A 612 1.99 31.18 -12.96
C ARG A 612 1.10 29.97 -12.72
N ASP A 613 1.73 28.80 -12.73
CA ASP A 613 1.11 27.54 -12.37
C ASP A 613 1.60 27.16 -10.96
N ILE A 614 0.75 27.41 -9.96
CA ILE A 614 1.06 27.17 -8.55
C ILE A 614 0.16 26.05 -8.04
N PHE A 615 0.75 24.98 -7.53
CA PHE A 615 0.09 23.80 -7.00
C PHE A 615 0.35 23.70 -5.50
N VAL A 616 -0.66 23.37 -4.72
CA VAL A 616 -0.56 23.10 -3.27
C VAL A 616 -1.01 21.68 -3.03
N GLN A 617 -0.20 20.92 -2.32
CA GLN A 617 -0.40 19.49 -2.13
C GLN A 617 0.01 19.06 -0.72
N ALA A 618 -0.72 18.09 -0.17
CA ALA A 618 -0.36 17.43 1.07
C ALA A 618 0.48 16.16 0.82
N TRP A 619 1.35 15.84 1.77
CA TRP A 619 2.24 14.66 1.78
C TRP A 619 1.98 13.80 3.03
N TYR A 620 0.71 13.58 3.40
CA TYR A 620 0.33 12.94 4.67
C TYR A 620 1.07 13.54 5.89
N GLN A 621 1.90 12.76 6.61
CA GLN A 621 2.69 13.28 7.74
C GLN A 621 3.82 14.23 7.29
N GLY A 622 4.26 14.21 6.03
CA GLY A 622 5.24 15.16 5.44
C GLY A 622 4.69 16.55 5.13
N GLY A 623 3.51 16.87 5.63
CA GLY A 623 2.97 18.21 5.62
C GLY A 623 2.49 18.66 4.24
N ILE A 624 2.79 19.91 3.88
CA ILE A 624 2.26 20.60 2.70
C ILE A 624 3.40 21.19 1.90
N SER A 625 3.39 20.96 0.59
CA SER A 625 4.27 21.60 -0.38
C SER A 625 3.49 22.57 -1.26
N VAL A 626 4.08 23.74 -1.53
CA VAL A 626 3.58 24.69 -2.54
C VAL A 626 4.60 24.78 -3.65
N ILE A 627 4.20 24.38 -4.85
CA ILE A 627 5.08 24.10 -5.99
C ILE A 627 4.74 25.07 -7.11
N ASP A 628 5.75 25.76 -7.64
CA ASP A 628 5.65 26.49 -8.90
C ASP A 628 6.13 25.57 -10.03
N PHE A 629 5.21 25.19 -10.92
CA PHE A 629 5.47 24.35 -12.09
C PHE A 629 5.17 25.09 -13.41
N THR A 630 5.28 26.41 -13.39
CA THR A 630 5.15 27.25 -14.60
C THR A 630 6.11 26.79 -15.69
N ASP A 631 7.32 26.35 -15.31
CA ASP A 631 8.22 25.57 -16.16
C ASP A 631 8.04 24.08 -15.83
N SER A 632 7.29 23.35 -16.68
CA SER A 632 6.96 21.94 -16.46
C SER A 632 8.19 21.02 -16.38
N ALA A 633 9.33 21.46 -16.89
CA ALA A 633 10.59 20.70 -16.84
C ALA A 633 11.38 20.91 -15.54
N ARG A 634 11.03 21.95 -14.76
CA ARG A 634 11.76 22.37 -13.56
C ARG A 634 10.81 22.93 -12.50
N PRO A 635 9.94 22.09 -11.92
CA PRO A 635 9.11 22.48 -10.78
C PRO A 635 9.98 22.89 -9.59
N VAL A 636 9.52 23.88 -8.82
CA VAL A 636 10.25 24.40 -7.65
C VAL A 636 9.31 24.56 -6.46
N GLU A 637 9.70 24.00 -5.32
CA GLU A 637 9.03 24.24 -4.04
C GLU A 637 9.28 25.67 -3.56
N ILE A 638 8.23 26.48 -3.51
CA ILE A 638 8.28 27.90 -3.14
C ILE A 638 7.84 28.16 -1.70
N ALA A 639 7.04 27.27 -1.10
CA ALA A 639 6.60 27.35 0.28
C ALA A 639 6.31 25.94 0.81
N TYR A 640 6.40 25.75 2.13
CA TYR A 640 6.03 24.49 2.76
C TYR A 640 5.63 24.69 4.22
N PHE A 641 4.88 23.73 4.75
CA PHE A 641 4.69 23.50 6.18
C PHE A 641 4.96 22.02 6.43
N ASP A 642 5.68 21.70 7.49
CA ASP A 642 5.91 20.32 7.89
C ASP A 642 5.88 20.19 9.42
N ARG A 643 5.56 18.99 9.89
CA ARG A 643 5.53 18.60 11.30
C ARG A 643 6.33 17.31 11.50
N GLY A 644 6.83 17.11 12.71
CA GLY A 644 7.38 15.81 13.09
C GLY A 644 6.31 14.72 13.14
N PRO A 645 6.75 13.46 13.25
CA PRO A 645 5.86 12.29 13.27
C PRO A 645 4.85 12.36 14.42
N ILE A 646 3.78 11.59 14.31
CA ILE A 646 2.79 11.47 15.38
C ILE A 646 3.42 10.79 16.62
N ASP A 647 4.24 9.77 16.42
CA ASP A 647 4.96 9.03 17.47
C ASP A 647 6.46 8.87 17.14
N ALA A 648 7.24 8.38 18.11
CA ALA A 648 8.70 8.32 18.08
C ALA A 648 9.22 6.90 18.20
#